data_AF-A0A1B8GT97-F1
#
_entry.id   AF-A0A1B8GT97-F1
#
_cell.length_a   1.000
_cell.length_b   1.000
_cell.length_c   1.000
_cell.angle_alpha   90.00
_cell.angle_beta   90.00
_cell.angle_gamma   90.00
#
_symmetry.space_group_name_H-M   'P 1'
#
loop_
_entity.id
_entity.type
_entity.pdbx_description
1 polymer ?
#
loop_
_entity_poly.entity_id
_entity_poly.type
_entity_poly.pdbx_seq_one_letter_code
_entity_poly.pdbx_strand_id
1 'polypeptide(L)'
;MSNSLPAKWTWLYRYKGALIVCVVLSTYGLSIGRPMLQTGAVQLPYAEVLRFAFPLSTTLLHQLIASIFILLSGCILSFLQPVQRTWLSAFYNPIPPTDTGLDDYSDVDNTKEVLRPAWNPNNARGIVALAVIIAAEYALTSYAFCFAPLEIYVIFRSLVLPISILISKLVFSNQDILPVAGKAYPSLLLSLGTAVAAYRHDLPWPSNAVWCAFLSSILGAIWPVFTQYAFASTPVPENDGRNVNGYFELPRGSKPQDRPQSILTFWKYTCYVSLPCVALLFAAVLISTESQQVFRNVYVNGVLFQWLLLQIQVGFFRFIFFCSTLLLIRATCATTANFVIVLAYASQMTVLTFSSLLFSQKFGITVCIASGIWFLKNHMQSLDTLFSWIEKPSLPRHKEYFGFFTLRRILITAIVLVSCHIGFQIGGFYGTEAQLPLFFPPTPDHDAYLGPRAKSDILANLDLLVDECRGPYEKPEKLRDVRKCIDYLATQQDTYFQVPEAGQAVTATVPKLGPDDSNCGGPVILYHVWWSGPPSWRTELFIKSYFYTQRLACSRLWIWINVDHHPGALTNWIRHPSFAKFLSFIETGEIELKEWRLPSRVPISPTIDPLDKARYYAQPGKPNSQGEVFVADSIVRDAAGQEYIQFYKPGDQTQLTFYTVASSDAARLIILHLHGGVYLDIDMLLLRDMRPLLLPGRPFSERWGAHADPTLYNNALVALPANSSMSSYLLTGGTRMGLMYHFMILGRMMVSEGRNEVNSERGLLKLESAFFDPPWPAMDGMATGRCLVPCLKSWSDVFKARISGDEWSAYDGEMAAVSEHGNNRTMENFFRGAWAYHMHNQWNAVYEQGSWIDVIARGHDRFFSGAGTNAYGEKWTGKLLSQYGTES
;
A
#
# COMPACT_ATOMS: atom_id res chain seq x y z
N MET A 1 55.62 -22.45 1.93
CA MET A 1 54.27 -22.59 1.35
C MET A 1 53.49 -21.30 1.56
N SER A 2 53.35 -20.48 0.50
CA SER A 2 52.70 -19.17 0.52
C SER A 2 51.26 -19.26 -0.01
N ASN A 3 50.27 -19.21 0.89
CA ASN A 3 48.84 -19.05 0.53
C ASN A 3 48.37 -17.62 0.85
N SER A 4 49.03 -16.61 0.28
CA SER A 4 48.48 -15.26 0.19
C SER A 4 47.96 -15.03 -1.23
N LEU A 5 46.65 -14.90 -1.38
CA LEU A 5 46.07 -14.41 -2.63
C LEU A 5 46.71 -13.06 -2.98
N PRO A 6 47.16 -12.85 -4.22
CA PRO A 6 47.75 -11.59 -4.64
C PRO A 6 46.78 -10.42 -4.41
N ALA A 7 47.28 -9.27 -3.94
CA ALA A 7 46.49 -8.06 -3.65
C ALA A 7 45.54 -7.59 -4.79
N LYS A 8 45.85 -7.99 -6.03
CA LYS A 8 45.03 -7.73 -7.23
C LYS A 8 43.70 -8.49 -7.22
N TRP A 9 43.68 -9.73 -6.73
CA TRP A 9 42.46 -10.54 -6.67
C TRP A 9 41.51 -10.01 -5.60
N THR A 10 42.04 -9.64 -4.43
CA THR A 10 41.27 -9.02 -3.33
C THR A 10 40.60 -7.71 -3.74
N TRP A 11 41.24 -6.90 -4.59
CA TRP A 11 40.65 -5.66 -5.11
C TRP A 11 39.53 -5.93 -6.12
N LEU A 12 39.72 -6.88 -7.05
CA LEU A 12 38.70 -7.27 -8.03
C LEU A 12 37.43 -7.84 -7.35
N TYR A 13 37.60 -8.63 -6.30
CA TYR A 13 36.48 -9.14 -5.49
C TYR A 13 35.74 -8.03 -4.76
N ARG A 14 36.46 -7.04 -4.20
CA ARG A 14 35.84 -5.85 -3.58
C ARG A 14 35.07 -5.00 -4.57
N TYR A 15 35.59 -4.83 -5.77
CA TYR A 15 34.93 -4.07 -6.84
C TYR A 15 33.63 -4.74 -7.30
N LYS A 16 33.66 -6.05 -7.59
CA LYS A 16 32.46 -6.82 -7.97
C LYS A 16 31.43 -6.87 -6.84
N GLY A 17 31.87 -7.06 -5.59
CA GLY A 17 30.99 -7.02 -4.41
C GLY A 17 30.30 -5.67 -4.22
N ALA A 18 31.03 -4.56 -4.39
CA ALA A 18 30.45 -3.22 -4.31
C ALA A 18 29.41 -2.96 -5.41
N LEU A 19 29.65 -3.43 -6.64
CA LEU A 19 28.68 -3.33 -7.74
C LEU A 19 27.41 -4.13 -7.46
N ILE A 20 27.53 -5.35 -6.93
CA ILE A 20 26.38 -6.18 -6.53
C ILE A 20 25.52 -5.43 -5.50
N VAL A 21 26.15 -4.86 -4.46
CA VAL A 21 25.43 -4.08 -3.44
C VAL A 21 24.73 -2.87 -4.05
N CYS A 22 25.36 -2.15 -4.98
CA CYS A 22 24.73 -1.01 -5.66
C CYS A 22 23.51 -1.43 -6.49
N VAL A 23 23.61 -2.54 -7.22
CA VAL A 23 22.48 -3.08 -8.01
C VAL A 23 21.34 -3.50 -7.09
N VAL A 24 21.62 -4.20 -5.97
CA VAL A 24 20.59 -4.61 -5.00
C VAL A 24 19.92 -3.37 -4.38
N LEU A 25 20.68 -2.45 -3.80
CA LEU A 25 20.13 -1.26 -3.13
C LEU A 25 19.32 -0.37 -4.07
N SER A 26 19.78 -0.19 -5.31
CA SER A 26 19.04 0.60 -6.30
C SER A 26 17.80 -0.13 -6.81
N THR A 27 17.83 -1.46 -6.93
CA THR A 27 16.63 -2.26 -7.23
C THR A 27 15.59 -2.11 -6.12
N TYR A 28 15.99 -2.14 -4.85
CA TYR A 28 15.11 -1.87 -3.70
C TYR A 28 14.53 -0.45 -3.76
N GLY A 29 15.37 0.57 -3.96
CA GLY A 29 14.92 1.95 -4.06
C GLY A 29 13.90 2.17 -5.18
N LEU A 30 14.09 1.55 -6.33
CA LEU A 30 13.16 1.61 -7.46
C LEU A 30 11.84 0.87 -7.21
N SER A 31 11.92 -0.31 -6.61
CA SER A 31 10.78 -1.19 -6.38
C SER A 31 9.92 -0.79 -5.18
N ILE A 32 10.44 0.05 -4.28
CA ILE A 32 9.67 0.69 -3.20
C ILE A 32 9.12 2.03 -3.69
N GLY A 33 9.99 2.89 -4.25
CA GLY A 33 9.61 4.25 -4.62
C GLY A 33 8.62 4.33 -5.80
N ARG A 34 8.67 3.40 -6.76
CA ARG A 34 7.71 3.37 -7.89
C ARG A 34 6.29 3.05 -7.42
N PRO A 35 6.02 1.94 -6.69
CA PRO A 35 4.69 1.70 -6.13
C PRO A 35 4.19 2.83 -5.23
N MET A 36 5.06 3.42 -4.39
CA MET A 36 4.68 4.58 -3.57
C MET A 36 4.14 5.73 -4.42
N LEU A 37 4.84 6.09 -5.51
CA LEU A 37 4.41 7.16 -6.41
C LEU A 37 3.22 6.76 -7.32
N GLN A 38 3.09 5.48 -7.70
CA GLN A 38 2.15 5.07 -8.76
C GLN A 38 0.83 4.50 -8.22
N THR A 39 0.88 3.88 -7.03
CA THR A 39 -0.28 3.20 -6.42
C THR A 39 -0.66 3.76 -5.05
N GLY A 40 0.27 4.44 -4.35
CA GLY A 40 0.07 4.81 -2.94
C GLY A 40 0.10 3.61 -1.98
N ALA A 41 0.34 2.39 -2.46
CA ALA A 41 0.06 1.13 -1.76
C ALA A 41 1.08 0.71 -0.68
N VAL A 42 2.11 1.51 -0.40
CA VAL A 42 2.98 1.23 0.75
C VAL A 42 2.31 1.84 1.98
N GLN A 43 2.11 1.05 3.05
CA GLN A 43 1.59 1.43 4.37
C GLN A 43 2.49 2.44 5.11
N LEU A 44 2.98 3.47 4.41
CA LEU A 44 3.62 4.62 4.99
C LEU A 44 2.53 5.70 5.10
N PRO A 45 2.38 6.35 6.27
CA PRO A 45 1.51 7.51 6.37
C PRO A 45 1.92 8.49 5.26
N TYR A 46 0.93 9.06 4.57
CA TYR A 46 1.09 9.99 3.43
C TYR A 46 1.41 9.41 2.04
N ALA A 47 1.60 8.10 1.86
CA ALA A 47 1.91 7.53 0.53
C ALA A 47 0.82 7.77 -0.52
N GLU A 48 -0.45 7.72 -0.13
CA GLU A 48 -1.58 7.99 -1.03
C GLU A 48 -1.61 9.45 -1.53
N VAL A 49 -1.16 10.39 -0.69
CA VAL A 49 -1.15 11.84 -1.00
C VAL A 49 -0.09 12.16 -2.07
N LEU A 50 0.92 11.30 -2.23
CA LEU A 50 2.02 11.45 -3.20
C LEU A 50 1.76 10.70 -4.52
N ARG A 51 0.59 10.06 -4.67
CA ARG A 51 0.24 9.27 -5.84
C ARG A 51 0.16 10.12 -7.10
N PHE A 52 0.69 9.63 -8.20
CA PHE A 52 0.68 10.27 -9.51
C PHE A 52 0.55 9.18 -10.58
N ALA A 53 -0.69 8.83 -10.90
CA ALA A 53 -1.06 7.67 -11.73
C ALA A 53 -0.91 7.92 -13.24
N PHE A 54 0.16 8.61 -13.65
CA PHE A 54 0.49 8.90 -15.05
C PHE A 54 1.77 8.16 -15.44
N PRO A 55 1.69 6.89 -15.89
CA PRO A 55 2.86 6.02 -16.04
C PRO A 55 3.90 6.56 -17.02
N LEU A 56 3.50 7.14 -18.15
CA LEU A 56 4.46 7.66 -19.14
C LEU A 56 5.14 8.94 -18.66
N SER A 57 4.35 9.89 -18.15
CA SER A 57 4.82 11.17 -17.62
C SER A 57 5.77 10.98 -16.43
N THR A 58 5.42 10.07 -15.51
CA THR A 58 6.27 9.68 -14.37
C THR A 58 7.57 9.04 -14.86
N THR A 59 7.50 8.16 -15.86
CA THR A 59 8.68 7.48 -16.39
C THR A 59 9.65 8.45 -17.05
N LEU A 60 9.11 9.40 -17.82
CA LEU A 60 9.86 10.50 -18.43
C LEU A 60 10.56 11.34 -17.37
N LEU A 61 9.84 11.78 -16.34
CA LEU A 61 10.42 12.61 -15.27
C LEU A 61 11.56 11.88 -14.53
N HIS A 62 11.34 10.64 -14.13
CA HIS A 62 12.38 9.81 -13.51
C HIS A 62 13.60 9.62 -14.44
N GLN A 63 13.39 9.44 -15.75
CA GLN A 63 14.47 9.27 -16.73
C GLN A 63 15.23 10.58 -17.00
N LEU A 64 14.54 11.72 -16.99
CA LEU A 64 15.13 13.05 -17.07
C LEU A 64 16.06 13.29 -15.87
N ILE A 65 15.56 13.06 -14.65
CA ILE A 65 16.33 13.18 -13.41
C ILE A 65 17.54 12.26 -13.43
N ALA A 66 17.37 10.99 -13.81
CA ALA A 66 18.48 10.05 -13.94
C ALA A 66 19.54 10.55 -14.94
N SER A 67 19.11 11.10 -16.08
CA SER A 67 20.03 11.66 -17.10
C SER A 67 20.79 12.88 -16.59
N ILE A 68 20.16 13.73 -15.78
CA ILE A 68 20.83 14.86 -15.10
C ILE A 68 21.96 14.34 -14.20
N PHE A 69 21.70 13.31 -13.38
CA PHE A 69 22.74 12.70 -12.54
C PHE A 69 23.87 12.06 -13.36
N ILE A 70 23.55 11.40 -14.49
CA ILE A 70 24.56 10.86 -15.41
C ILE A 70 25.46 11.97 -15.95
N LEU A 71 24.89 13.10 -16.39
CA LEU A 71 25.65 14.23 -16.91
C LEU A 71 26.52 14.88 -15.83
N LEU A 72 25.95 15.14 -14.65
CA LEU A 72 26.68 15.73 -13.51
C LEU A 72 27.87 14.86 -13.08
N SER A 73 27.68 13.55 -12.98
CA SER A 73 28.76 12.62 -12.61
C SER A 73 29.87 12.54 -13.67
N GLY A 74 29.53 12.67 -14.96
CA GLY A 74 30.51 12.82 -16.03
C GLY A 74 31.29 14.15 -15.95
N CYS A 75 30.60 15.27 -15.70
CA CYS A 75 31.21 16.59 -15.58
C CYS A 75 32.18 16.69 -14.38
N ILE A 76 31.81 16.14 -13.23
CA ILE A 76 32.67 16.09 -12.03
C ILE A 76 33.97 15.35 -12.36
N LEU A 77 33.89 14.23 -13.08
CA LEU A 77 35.07 13.46 -13.46
C LEU A 77 35.99 14.24 -14.42
N SER A 78 35.43 14.96 -15.38
CA SER A 78 36.19 15.84 -16.28
C SER A 78 36.84 17.02 -15.55
N PHE A 79 36.20 17.55 -14.49
CA PHE A 79 36.73 18.65 -13.69
C PHE A 79 37.80 18.22 -12.68
N LEU A 80 37.80 16.95 -12.27
CA LEU A 80 38.81 16.36 -11.37
C LEU A 80 40.07 15.89 -12.11
N GLN A 81 40.03 15.72 -13.43
CA GLN A 81 41.20 15.31 -14.25
C GLN A 81 42.42 16.26 -14.14
N PRO A 82 42.27 17.59 -14.09
CA PRO A 82 43.41 18.51 -13.90
C PRO A 82 43.99 18.47 -12.47
N VAL A 83 43.16 18.21 -11.46
CA VAL A 83 43.54 18.21 -10.03
C VAL A 83 44.22 16.91 -9.61
N GLN A 84 44.07 15.83 -10.41
CA GLN A 84 44.60 14.50 -10.13
C GLN A 84 46.12 14.32 -10.30
N ARG A 85 46.90 15.35 -10.65
CA ARG A 85 48.36 15.23 -10.78
C ARG A 85 49.11 14.96 -9.46
N THR A 86 48.48 15.11 -8.30
CA THR A 86 49.19 14.98 -7.00
C THR A 86 48.55 14.08 -5.95
N TRP A 87 47.34 13.53 -6.14
CA TRP A 87 46.64 12.94 -4.99
C TRP A 87 45.88 11.62 -5.17
N LEU A 88 46.13 10.82 -6.23
CA LEU A 88 45.46 9.52 -6.39
C LEU A 88 46.22 8.52 -7.28
N SER A 89 47.51 8.28 -7.00
CA SER A 89 48.28 7.20 -7.66
C SER A 89 48.00 5.79 -7.09
N ALA A 90 47.23 5.67 -5.99
CA ALA A 90 46.99 4.39 -5.31
C ALA A 90 45.70 3.64 -5.73
N PHE A 91 44.73 4.30 -6.38
CA PHE A 91 43.46 3.66 -6.78
C PHE A 91 43.48 3.03 -8.17
N TYR A 92 44.50 3.32 -8.96
CA TYR A 92 44.59 2.85 -10.32
C TYR A 92 46.05 2.52 -10.64
N ASN A 93 46.41 1.23 -10.69
CA ASN A 93 47.57 0.69 -11.43
C ASN A 93 47.15 -0.59 -12.18
N PRO A 94 47.48 -0.76 -13.49
CA PRO A 94 47.16 -1.97 -14.20
C PRO A 94 48.28 -2.99 -13.93
N ILE A 95 48.00 -4.24 -14.25
CA ILE A 95 48.78 -5.44 -13.99
C ILE A 95 50.18 -5.33 -14.63
N PRO A 96 51.30 -5.59 -13.90
CA PRO A 96 52.58 -5.92 -14.56
C PRO A 96 52.61 -7.39 -14.96
N PRO A 97 53.27 -7.71 -16.09
CA PRO A 97 53.46 -9.08 -16.57
C PRO A 97 54.60 -9.79 -15.82
N THR A 98 54.53 -11.12 -15.78
CA THR A 98 55.60 -12.02 -15.32
C THR A 98 56.64 -12.16 -16.43
N ASP A 99 57.92 -11.89 -16.12
CA ASP A 99 59.05 -12.15 -17.00
C ASP A 99 59.79 -13.43 -16.65
N THR A 100 60.10 -14.18 -17.72
CA THR A 100 61.24 -15.09 -17.87
C THR A 100 61.99 -14.64 -19.12
N GLY A 101 63.32 -14.47 -19.01
CA GLY A 101 64.31 -14.65 -20.09
C GLY A 101 64.57 -13.47 -21.04
N LEU A 102 65.83 -12.99 -21.03
CA LEU A 102 66.48 -12.04 -21.95
C LEU A 102 66.46 -12.47 -23.43
N ASP A 103 66.47 -11.52 -24.38
CA ASP A 103 67.66 -11.18 -25.19
C ASP A 103 67.41 -10.01 -26.17
N ASP A 104 68.51 -9.56 -26.75
CA ASP A 104 68.97 -8.26 -27.27
C ASP A 104 68.32 -7.70 -28.57
N TYR A 105 68.78 -6.49 -28.93
CA TYR A 105 68.80 -5.81 -30.24
C TYR A 105 67.84 -4.64 -30.55
N SER A 106 68.31 -3.83 -31.50
CA SER A 106 68.38 -2.36 -31.50
C SER A 106 67.44 -1.64 -32.48
N ASP A 107 67.50 -0.29 -32.38
CA ASP A 107 67.40 0.73 -33.44
C ASP A 107 66.11 1.56 -33.64
N VAL A 108 66.23 2.84 -33.27
CA VAL A 108 65.97 4.12 -33.99
C VAL A 108 64.95 4.10 -35.16
N ASP A 109 63.85 4.86 -35.11
CA ASP A 109 63.74 6.29 -35.52
C ASP A 109 62.28 6.81 -35.59
N ASN A 110 62.18 8.15 -35.57
CA ASN A 110 61.10 9.10 -35.82
C ASN A 110 59.88 8.69 -36.68
N THR A 111 58.68 9.19 -36.34
CA THR A 111 58.00 10.30 -37.07
C THR A 111 56.59 10.64 -36.54
N LYS A 112 56.16 11.86 -36.90
CA LYS A 112 55.02 12.64 -36.44
C LYS A 112 53.66 12.19 -37.03
N GLU A 113 52.61 12.57 -36.28
CA GLU A 113 51.38 13.25 -36.72
C GLU A 113 50.08 12.48 -37.13
N VAL A 114 48.99 12.97 -36.50
CA VAL A 114 47.57 13.10 -36.92
C VAL A 114 46.68 11.84 -37.09
N LEU A 115 45.56 11.76 -36.35
CA LEU A 115 44.18 11.84 -36.90
C LEU A 115 43.06 11.68 -35.84
N ARG A 116 42.01 12.49 -35.98
CA ARG A 116 40.72 12.41 -35.27
C ARG A 116 39.99 11.09 -35.62
N PRO A 117 39.35 10.36 -34.67
CA PRO A 117 38.47 9.26 -35.06
C PRO A 117 37.05 9.76 -35.37
N ALA A 118 36.58 9.48 -36.58
CA ALA A 118 35.23 9.69 -37.06
C ALA A 118 34.21 8.74 -36.41
N TRP A 119 32.97 9.21 -36.25
CA TRP A 119 31.84 8.49 -35.63
C TRP A 119 31.25 7.47 -36.61
N ASN A 120 31.27 6.17 -36.26
CA ASN A 120 30.78 5.10 -37.12
C ASN A 120 29.22 4.98 -37.07
N PRO A 121 28.49 5.09 -38.19
CA PRO A 121 27.02 5.07 -38.24
C PRO A 121 26.38 3.73 -37.80
N ASN A 122 27.11 2.61 -37.86
CA ASN A 122 26.60 1.31 -37.38
C ASN A 122 26.48 1.27 -35.85
N ASN A 123 27.36 2.00 -35.13
CA ASN A 123 27.29 2.10 -33.67
C ASN A 123 26.10 2.96 -33.21
N ALA A 124 25.69 3.95 -34.00
CA ALA A 124 24.53 4.79 -33.69
C ALA A 124 23.21 4.01 -33.76
N ARG A 125 23.05 3.12 -34.77
CA ARG A 125 21.85 2.26 -34.88
C ARG A 125 21.71 1.31 -33.70
N GLY A 126 22.81 0.69 -33.25
CA GLY A 126 22.82 -0.19 -32.08
C GLY A 126 22.45 0.53 -30.78
N ILE A 127 22.94 1.77 -30.60
CA ILE A 127 22.61 2.60 -29.43
C ILE A 127 21.12 3.00 -29.42
N VAL A 128 20.58 3.40 -30.57
CA VAL A 128 19.15 3.74 -30.68
C VAL A 128 18.27 2.53 -30.42
N ALA A 129 18.61 1.36 -30.97
CA ALA A 129 17.87 0.12 -30.73
C ALA A 129 17.87 -0.26 -29.23
N LEU A 130 19.01 -0.15 -28.56
CA LEU A 130 19.12 -0.38 -27.12
C LEU A 130 18.27 0.63 -26.32
N ALA A 131 18.28 1.91 -26.71
CA ALA A 131 17.46 2.93 -26.06
C ALA A 131 15.95 2.68 -26.24
N VAL A 132 15.51 2.18 -27.40
CA VAL A 132 14.11 1.78 -27.63
C VAL A 132 13.71 0.64 -26.68
N ILE A 133 14.53 -0.40 -26.56
CA ILE A 133 14.27 -1.54 -25.68
C ILE A 133 14.15 -1.07 -24.21
N ILE A 134 15.09 -0.23 -23.76
CA ILE A 134 15.11 0.29 -22.39
C ILE A 134 13.93 1.22 -22.11
N ALA A 135 13.63 2.16 -23.02
CA ALA A 135 12.51 3.08 -22.86
C ALA A 135 11.16 2.35 -22.82
N ALA A 136 10.97 1.36 -23.70
CA ALA A 136 9.78 0.51 -23.69
C ALA A 136 9.68 -0.34 -22.41
N GLU A 137 10.79 -0.91 -21.93
CA GLU A 137 10.83 -1.65 -20.67
C GLU A 137 10.42 -0.78 -19.48
N TYR A 138 10.95 0.45 -19.40
CA TYR A 138 10.61 1.39 -18.33
C TYR A 138 9.14 1.82 -18.39
N ALA A 139 8.61 2.10 -19.58
CA ALA A 139 7.22 2.51 -19.76
C ALA A 139 6.24 1.38 -19.38
N LEU A 140 6.46 0.17 -19.88
CA LEU A 140 5.64 -1.01 -19.57
C LEU A 140 5.71 -1.40 -18.11
N THR A 141 6.89 -1.27 -17.49
CA THR A 141 7.07 -1.50 -16.05
C THR A 141 6.24 -0.51 -15.23
N SER A 142 6.31 0.78 -15.55
CA SER A 142 5.51 1.80 -14.87
C SER A 142 4.01 1.58 -15.06
N TYR A 143 3.59 1.16 -16.25
CA TYR A 143 2.21 0.78 -16.49
C TYR A 143 1.80 -0.41 -15.62
N ALA A 144 2.59 -1.48 -15.60
CA ALA A 144 2.33 -2.65 -14.76
C ALA A 144 2.19 -2.25 -13.28
N PHE A 145 3.06 -1.37 -12.78
CA PHE A 145 2.96 -0.87 -11.41
C PHE A 145 1.72 -0.01 -11.14
N CYS A 146 1.26 0.79 -12.09
CA CYS A 146 0.02 1.57 -11.92
C CYS A 146 -1.22 0.66 -11.82
N PHE A 147 -1.24 -0.47 -12.52
CA PHE A 147 -2.46 -1.25 -12.76
C PHE A 147 -2.43 -2.68 -12.23
N ALA A 148 -1.36 -3.13 -11.58
CA ALA A 148 -1.28 -4.44 -10.94
C ALA A 148 -0.54 -4.37 -9.59
N PRO A 149 -0.90 -5.24 -8.62
CA PRO A 149 -0.13 -5.42 -7.40
C PRO A 149 1.36 -5.76 -7.67
N LEU A 150 2.24 -5.35 -6.76
CA LEU A 150 3.69 -5.59 -6.83
C LEU A 150 4.00 -7.09 -7.01
N GLU A 151 3.24 -7.95 -6.36
CA GLU A 151 3.36 -9.41 -6.40
C GLU A 151 3.26 -9.94 -7.83
N ILE A 152 2.26 -9.49 -8.61
CA ILE A 152 2.07 -9.93 -10.00
C ILE A 152 3.28 -9.54 -10.84
N TYR A 153 3.76 -8.31 -10.67
CA TYR A 153 4.97 -7.86 -11.34
C TYR A 153 6.20 -8.71 -10.96
N VAL A 154 6.36 -9.07 -9.68
CA VAL A 154 7.46 -9.94 -9.21
C VAL A 154 7.35 -11.37 -9.78
N ILE A 155 6.13 -11.93 -9.89
CA ILE A 155 5.90 -13.21 -10.57
C ILE A 155 6.44 -13.16 -12.00
N PHE A 156 6.09 -12.14 -12.78
CA PHE A 156 6.59 -12.02 -14.14
C PHE A 156 8.09 -11.70 -14.20
N ARG A 157 8.65 -10.99 -13.22
CA ARG A 157 10.10 -10.74 -13.14
C ARG A 157 10.92 -12.00 -12.88
N SER A 158 10.31 -13.06 -12.33
CA SER A 158 10.96 -14.37 -12.22
C SER A 158 11.36 -14.95 -13.59
N LEU A 159 10.66 -14.59 -14.68
CA LEU A 159 10.95 -15.07 -16.04
C LEU A 159 12.20 -14.46 -16.66
N VAL A 160 12.73 -13.36 -16.11
CA VAL A 160 13.91 -12.66 -16.67
C VAL A 160 15.11 -13.59 -16.79
N LEU A 161 15.33 -14.45 -15.80
CA LEU A 161 16.46 -15.37 -15.77
C LEU A 161 16.41 -16.48 -16.83
N PRO A 162 15.34 -17.30 -16.92
CA PRO A 162 15.26 -18.33 -17.95
C PRO A 162 15.33 -17.75 -19.36
N ILE A 163 14.69 -16.60 -19.59
CA ILE A 163 14.76 -15.90 -20.88
C ILE A 163 16.18 -15.42 -21.16
N SER A 164 16.84 -14.79 -20.19
CA SER A 164 18.22 -14.30 -20.34
C SER A 164 19.19 -15.43 -20.66
N ILE A 165 19.06 -16.60 -20.02
CA ILE A 165 19.90 -17.78 -20.29
C ILE A 165 19.67 -18.30 -21.70
N LEU A 166 18.41 -18.41 -22.14
CA LEU A 166 18.07 -18.88 -23.47
C LEU A 166 18.65 -17.96 -24.55
N ILE A 167 18.46 -16.65 -24.41
CA ILE A 167 18.96 -15.66 -25.37
C ILE A 167 20.49 -15.63 -25.36
N SER A 168 21.14 -15.66 -24.19
CA SER A 168 22.60 -15.72 -24.12
C SER A 168 23.16 -16.96 -24.81
N LYS A 169 22.49 -18.12 -24.71
CA LYS A 169 22.90 -19.34 -25.43
C LYS A 169 22.77 -19.18 -26.95
N LEU A 170 21.70 -18.54 -27.43
CA LEU A 170 21.48 -18.30 -28.86
C LEU A 170 22.50 -17.30 -29.44
N VAL A 171 22.81 -16.22 -28.71
CA VAL A 171 23.69 -15.15 -29.19
C VAL A 171 25.17 -15.52 -29.10
N PHE A 172 25.59 -16.26 -28.07
CA PHE A 172 27.00 -16.59 -27.82
C PHE A 172 27.34 -18.07 -28.07
N SER A 173 26.63 -18.73 -28.99
CA SER A 173 26.69 -20.18 -29.25
C SER A 173 28.08 -20.75 -29.59
N ASN A 174 29.07 -19.92 -29.92
CA ASN A 174 30.41 -20.33 -30.37
C ASN A 174 31.52 -20.22 -29.30
N GLN A 175 31.19 -19.93 -28.04
CA GLN A 175 32.16 -19.92 -26.95
C GLN A 175 31.99 -21.20 -26.12
N ASP A 176 33.09 -21.90 -25.79
CA ASP A 176 33.07 -23.10 -24.93
C ASP A 176 32.59 -22.75 -23.51
N ILE A 177 31.29 -22.92 -23.25
CA ILE A 177 30.69 -22.69 -21.93
C ILE A 177 30.84 -23.96 -21.07
N LEU A 178 31.94 -24.08 -20.33
CA LEU A 178 32.06 -25.02 -19.20
C LEU A 178 31.33 -24.47 -17.94
N PRO A 179 30.76 -25.32 -17.05
CA PRO A 179 29.63 -26.22 -17.26
C PRO A 179 28.27 -25.48 -17.13
N VAL A 180 27.43 -25.57 -18.15
CA VAL A 180 26.06 -24.99 -18.22
C VAL A 180 25.18 -25.39 -17.02
N ALA A 181 25.42 -26.56 -16.42
CA ALA A 181 24.72 -27.04 -15.22
C ALA A 181 24.93 -26.16 -13.98
N GLY A 182 26.15 -25.66 -13.73
CA GLY A 182 26.48 -24.92 -12.50
C GLY A 182 25.80 -23.56 -12.35
N LYS A 183 25.31 -22.98 -13.46
CA LYS A 183 24.60 -21.68 -13.45
C LYS A 183 23.11 -21.82 -13.73
N ALA A 184 22.70 -22.83 -14.50
CA ALA A 184 21.30 -23.03 -14.87
C ALA A 184 20.43 -23.44 -13.67
N TYR A 185 20.86 -24.43 -12.88
CA TYR A 185 20.09 -24.93 -11.74
C TYR A 185 19.79 -23.88 -10.66
N PRO A 186 20.77 -23.12 -10.14
CA PRO A 186 20.46 -22.06 -9.18
C PRO A 186 19.59 -20.96 -9.82
N SER A 187 19.82 -20.58 -11.07
CA SER A 187 18.99 -19.55 -11.73
C SER A 187 17.54 -19.97 -11.92
N LEU A 188 17.28 -21.24 -12.25
CA LEU A 188 15.93 -21.80 -12.36
C LEU A 188 15.25 -21.91 -10.99
N LEU A 189 15.97 -22.36 -9.96
CA LEU A 189 15.46 -22.40 -8.58
C LEU A 189 15.16 -21.00 -8.05
N LEU A 190 15.98 -20.01 -8.36
CA LEU A 190 15.71 -18.62 -7.98
C LEU A 190 14.42 -18.14 -8.65
N SER A 191 14.23 -18.44 -9.93
CA SER A 191 13.03 -18.06 -10.66
C SER A 191 11.77 -18.72 -10.06
N LEU A 192 11.82 -20.03 -9.82
CA LEU A 192 10.71 -20.75 -9.19
C LEU A 192 10.42 -20.25 -7.78
N GLY A 193 11.46 -20.07 -6.96
CA GLY A 193 11.34 -19.54 -5.61
C GLY A 193 10.70 -18.15 -5.60
N THR A 194 11.10 -17.26 -6.52
CA THR A 194 10.54 -15.90 -6.63
C THR A 194 9.07 -15.92 -7.01
N ALA A 195 8.67 -16.78 -7.97
CA ALA A 195 7.26 -16.93 -8.34
C ALA A 195 6.41 -17.44 -7.17
N VAL A 196 6.90 -18.43 -6.43
CA VAL A 196 6.23 -18.97 -5.24
C VAL A 196 6.19 -17.96 -4.09
N ALA A 197 7.27 -17.18 -3.90
CA ALA A 197 7.34 -16.13 -2.88
C ALA A 197 6.34 -14.99 -3.13
N ALA A 198 6.06 -14.68 -4.39
CA ALA A 198 5.13 -13.63 -4.77
C ALA A 198 3.68 -14.13 -4.95
N TYR A 199 3.44 -15.44 -5.04
CA TYR A 199 2.11 -15.97 -5.31
C TYR A 199 1.14 -15.79 -4.13
N ARG A 200 -0.05 -15.27 -4.44
CA ARG A 200 -1.20 -15.14 -3.55
C ARG A 200 -2.48 -15.48 -4.31
N HIS A 201 -3.34 -16.27 -3.69
CA HIS A 201 -4.57 -16.79 -4.31
C HIS A 201 -5.69 -15.74 -4.41
N ASP A 202 -5.61 -14.70 -3.59
CA ASP A 202 -6.61 -13.65 -3.44
C ASP A 202 -6.31 -12.39 -4.27
N LEU A 203 -5.23 -12.41 -5.06
CA LEU A 203 -4.87 -11.28 -5.92
C LEU A 203 -5.63 -11.31 -7.25
N PRO A 204 -6.21 -10.17 -7.68
CA PRO A 204 -6.84 -10.04 -8.99
C PRO A 204 -5.81 -10.01 -10.13
N TRP A 205 -6.07 -10.70 -11.25
CA TRP A 205 -5.17 -10.78 -12.42
C TRP A 205 -5.67 -9.93 -13.60
N PRO A 206 -5.41 -8.60 -13.63
CA PRO A 206 -5.81 -7.73 -14.74
C PRO A 206 -5.06 -8.08 -16.03
N SER A 207 -5.80 -8.43 -17.08
CA SER A 207 -5.24 -8.92 -18.34
C SER A 207 -4.22 -7.94 -18.94
N ASN A 208 -4.54 -6.65 -19.04
CA ASN A 208 -3.68 -5.66 -19.67
C ASN A 208 -2.38 -5.43 -18.89
N ALA A 209 -2.45 -5.30 -17.56
CA ALA A 209 -1.27 -5.05 -16.73
C ALA A 209 -0.38 -6.29 -16.61
N VAL A 210 -0.98 -7.49 -16.60
CA VAL A 210 -0.28 -8.78 -16.71
C VAL A 210 0.52 -8.86 -18.02
N TRP A 211 -0.08 -8.49 -19.15
CA TRP A 211 0.63 -8.43 -20.44
C TRP A 211 1.78 -7.43 -20.42
N CYS A 212 1.58 -6.24 -19.85
CA CYS A 212 2.66 -5.26 -19.70
C CYS A 212 3.80 -5.77 -18.81
N ALA A 213 3.48 -6.44 -17.69
CA ALA A 213 4.47 -7.05 -16.80
C ALA A 213 5.28 -8.13 -17.53
N PHE A 214 4.60 -9.03 -18.26
CA PHE A 214 5.24 -10.07 -19.07
C PHE A 214 6.17 -9.49 -20.14
N LEU A 215 5.69 -8.55 -20.96
CA LEU A 215 6.48 -7.89 -22.01
C LEU A 215 7.67 -7.12 -21.41
N SER A 216 7.47 -6.43 -20.29
CA SER A 216 8.56 -5.73 -19.59
C SER A 216 9.65 -6.69 -19.11
N SER A 217 9.30 -7.89 -18.65
CA SER A 217 10.27 -8.91 -18.24
C SER A 217 11.06 -9.46 -19.42
N ILE A 218 10.44 -9.64 -20.59
CA ILE A 218 11.15 -10.02 -21.82
C ILE A 218 12.19 -8.96 -22.18
N LEU A 219 11.79 -7.68 -22.24
CA LEU A 219 12.71 -6.58 -22.54
C LEU A 219 13.80 -6.45 -21.46
N GLY A 220 13.44 -6.67 -20.20
CA GLY A 220 14.33 -6.71 -19.04
C GLY A 220 15.42 -7.79 -19.15
N ALA A 221 15.11 -8.92 -19.79
CA ALA A 221 16.08 -9.97 -20.08
C ALA A 221 16.95 -9.65 -21.32
N ILE A 222 16.40 -8.97 -22.32
CA ILE A 222 17.06 -8.68 -23.59
C ILE A 222 18.12 -7.58 -23.45
N TRP A 223 17.80 -6.44 -22.82
CA TRP A 223 18.69 -5.27 -22.85
C TRP A 223 20.08 -5.53 -22.23
N PRO A 224 20.25 -6.33 -21.14
CA PRO A 224 21.57 -6.65 -20.60
C PRO A 224 22.38 -7.52 -21.55
N VAL A 225 21.73 -8.48 -22.21
CA VAL A 225 22.37 -9.39 -23.19
C VAL A 225 22.79 -8.61 -24.44
N PHE A 226 21.92 -7.71 -24.92
CA PHE A 226 22.22 -6.82 -26.04
C PHE A 226 23.39 -5.88 -25.72
N THR A 227 23.45 -5.37 -24.49
CA THR A 227 24.57 -4.55 -24.02
C THR A 227 25.88 -5.35 -23.97
N GLN A 228 25.84 -6.59 -23.48
CA GLN A 228 27.01 -7.47 -23.49
C GLN A 228 27.50 -7.74 -24.92
N TYR A 229 26.58 -7.98 -25.86
CA TYR A 229 26.91 -8.13 -27.27
C TYR A 229 27.55 -6.86 -27.85
N ALA A 230 27.01 -5.67 -27.53
CA ALA A 230 27.57 -4.40 -27.97
C ALA A 230 29.00 -4.18 -27.44
N PHE A 231 29.26 -4.51 -26.17
CA PHE A 231 30.61 -4.45 -25.59
C PHE A 231 31.59 -5.45 -26.23
N ALA A 232 31.11 -6.62 -26.65
CA ALA A 232 31.92 -7.62 -27.35
C ALA A 232 32.19 -7.24 -28.82
N SER A 233 31.28 -6.48 -29.46
CA SER A 233 31.31 -6.17 -30.89
C SER A 233 32.01 -4.84 -31.24
N THR A 234 32.43 -4.04 -30.26
CA THR A 234 33.24 -2.85 -30.50
C THR A 234 34.73 -3.21 -30.62
N PRO A 235 35.32 -3.21 -31.83
CA PRO A 235 36.76 -3.46 -31.99
C PRO A 235 37.55 -2.33 -31.33
N VAL A 236 38.48 -2.68 -30.45
CA VAL A 236 39.61 -1.80 -30.13
C VAL A 236 40.44 -1.72 -31.40
N PRO A 237 40.85 -0.52 -31.88
CA PRO A 237 41.67 -0.43 -33.08
C PRO A 237 43.05 -1.01 -32.79
N GLU A 238 43.27 -2.27 -33.16
CA GLU A 238 44.60 -2.85 -33.37
C GLU A 238 45.01 -2.54 -34.82
N ASN A 239 46.23 -2.03 -34.97
CA ASN A 239 46.85 -1.75 -36.25
C ASN A 239 47.02 -3.03 -37.08
N ASP A 240 46.86 -2.88 -38.39
CA ASP A 240 46.97 -3.91 -39.43
C ASP A 240 48.20 -4.82 -39.32
N GLY A 241 47.99 -6.14 -39.54
CA GLY A 241 49.11 -7.07 -39.77
C GLY A 241 48.80 -8.57 -39.66
N ARG A 242 47.99 -9.10 -40.59
CA ARG A 242 47.87 -10.50 -41.07
C ARG A 242 48.22 -11.72 -40.19
N ASN A 243 47.28 -12.67 -40.34
CA ASN A 243 47.37 -14.14 -40.24
C ASN A 243 47.01 -14.80 -38.91
N VAL A 244 45.73 -15.18 -38.90
CA VAL A 244 45.00 -16.13 -38.07
C VAL A 244 45.78 -17.42 -37.82
N ASN A 245 46.20 -17.64 -36.57
CA ASN A 245 46.00 -18.90 -35.83
C ASN A 245 46.57 -18.77 -34.41
N GLY A 246 45.75 -19.13 -33.41
CA GLY A 246 46.25 -19.58 -32.10
C GLY A 246 46.36 -18.54 -30.98
N TYR A 247 45.30 -18.45 -30.17
CA TYR A 247 45.27 -18.21 -28.72
C TYR A 247 46.27 -17.23 -28.06
N PHE A 248 45.70 -16.14 -27.52
CA PHE A 248 46.09 -15.42 -26.31
C PHE A 248 47.55 -14.91 -26.19
N GLU A 249 47.87 -13.83 -26.92
CA GLU A 249 48.85 -12.83 -26.48
C GLU A 249 48.34 -11.43 -26.84
N LEU A 250 48.35 -10.51 -25.86
CA LEU A 250 48.07 -9.07 -26.09
C LEU A 250 49.38 -8.30 -25.81
N PRO A 251 49.76 -7.30 -26.62
CA PRO A 251 51.11 -6.75 -26.63
C PRO A 251 51.44 -6.02 -25.33
N ARG A 252 52.64 -6.28 -24.78
CA ARG A 252 53.23 -5.47 -23.71
C ARG A 252 53.57 -4.09 -24.24
N GLY A 253 52.95 -3.07 -23.63
CA GLY A 253 53.45 -1.71 -23.66
C GLY A 253 52.46 -0.69 -24.21
N SER A 254 51.44 -0.32 -23.42
CA SER A 254 50.78 0.96 -23.59
C SER A 254 51.03 1.89 -22.40
N LYS A 255 51.42 3.12 -22.72
CA LYS A 255 51.80 4.19 -21.80
C LYS A 255 50.64 4.57 -20.85
N PRO A 256 50.87 5.29 -19.74
CA PRO A 256 49.84 5.76 -18.79
C PRO A 256 48.71 6.63 -19.38
N GLN A 257 48.74 6.89 -20.70
CA GLN A 257 47.85 7.77 -21.44
C GLN A 257 46.49 7.12 -21.80
N ASP A 258 46.36 5.78 -21.72
CA ASP A 258 45.13 5.06 -22.12
C ASP A 258 44.03 4.95 -21.05
N ARG A 259 44.35 5.23 -19.77
CA ARG A 259 43.39 5.11 -18.66
C ARG A 259 42.28 6.16 -18.63
N PRO A 260 42.56 7.46 -18.82
CA PRO A 260 41.54 8.50 -18.89
C PRO A 260 40.55 8.25 -20.04
N GLN A 261 41.04 7.67 -21.14
CA GLN A 261 40.28 7.37 -22.35
C GLN A 261 39.16 6.34 -22.09
N SER A 262 39.45 5.29 -21.30
CA SER A 262 38.51 4.18 -21.03
C SER A 262 37.29 4.57 -20.19
N ILE A 263 37.47 5.44 -19.20
CA ILE A 263 36.40 5.90 -18.30
C ILE A 263 35.52 6.93 -19.02
N LEU A 264 36.15 7.87 -19.76
CA LEU A 264 35.43 8.83 -20.59
C LEU A 264 34.58 8.15 -21.67
N THR A 265 35.08 7.05 -22.24
CA THR A 265 34.34 6.26 -23.24
C THR A 265 33.12 5.56 -22.64
N PHE A 266 33.22 5.04 -21.41
CA PHE A 266 32.07 4.46 -20.69
C PHE A 266 30.99 5.51 -20.37
N TRP A 267 31.39 6.69 -19.89
CA TRP A 267 30.45 7.78 -19.63
C TRP A 267 29.77 8.27 -20.91
N LYS A 268 30.53 8.45 -22.00
CA LYS A 268 29.99 8.78 -23.32
C LYS A 268 28.96 7.76 -23.77
N TYR A 269 29.27 6.46 -23.68
CA TYR A 269 28.33 5.39 -24.00
C TYR A 269 27.06 5.48 -23.16
N THR A 270 27.20 5.67 -21.84
CA THR A 270 26.06 5.79 -20.91
C THR A 270 25.17 6.99 -21.25
N CYS A 271 25.76 8.15 -21.58
CA CYS A 271 25.02 9.34 -22.04
C CYS A 271 24.31 9.08 -23.38
N TYR A 272 24.99 8.45 -24.34
CA TYR A 272 24.43 8.17 -25.66
C TYR A 272 23.27 7.18 -25.63
N VAL A 273 23.17 6.32 -24.61
CA VAL A 273 21.99 5.46 -24.42
C VAL A 273 20.89 6.20 -23.64
N SER A 274 21.25 6.95 -22.59
CA SER A 274 20.27 7.59 -21.70
C SER A 274 19.49 8.75 -22.34
N LEU A 275 20.16 9.59 -23.15
CA LEU A 275 19.52 10.76 -23.78
C LEU A 275 18.46 10.38 -24.83
N PRO A 276 18.70 9.40 -25.73
CA PRO A 276 17.64 8.92 -26.61
C PRO A 276 16.46 8.29 -25.86
N CYS A 277 16.68 7.66 -24.70
CA CYS A 277 15.56 7.17 -23.87
C CYS A 277 14.65 8.34 -23.43
N VAL A 278 15.22 9.49 -23.03
CA VAL A 278 14.45 10.70 -22.70
C VAL A 278 13.66 11.19 -23.92
N ALA A 279 14.30 11.27 -25.09
CA ALA A 279 13.65 11.74 -26.31
C ALA A 279 12.47 10.84 -26.74
N LEU A 280 12.65 9.52 -26.67
CA LEU A 280 11.61 8.54 -26.99
C LEU A 280 10.42 8.63 -26.01
N LEU A 281 10.70 8.72 -24.70
CA LEU A 281 9.64 8.88 -23.69
C LEU A 281 8.92 10.22 -23.82
N PHE A 282 9.64 11.29 -24.17
CA PHE A 282 9.04 12.60 -24.42
C PHE A 282 8.08 12.56 -25.60
N ALA A 283 8.49 11.94 -26.72
CA ALA A 283 7.60 11.73 -27.87
C ALA A 283 6.37 10.89 -27.49
N ALA A 284 6.54 9.83 -26.69
CA ALA A 284 5.42 9.02 -26.21
C ALA A 284 4.44 9.84 -25.34
N VAL A 285 4.92 10.70 -24.45
CA VAL A 285 4.07 11.58 -23.62
C VAL A 285 3.31 12.59 -24.47
N LEU A 286 3.92 13.16 -25.50
CA LEU A 286 3.26 14.11 -26.41
C LEU A 286 2.13 13.49 -27.22
N ILE A 287 2.29 12.24 -27.64
CA ILE A 287 1.26 11.49 -28.38
C ILE A 287 0.17 10.98 -27.42
N SER A 288 0.49 10.82 -26.14
CA SER A 288 -0.47 10.40 -25.11
C SER A 288 -1.41 11.53 -24.68
N THR A 289 -2.58 11.17 -24.15
CA THR A 289 -3.51 12.12 -23.51
C THR A 289 -3.08 12.54 -22.10
N GLU A 290 -1.96 12.01 -21.58
CA GLU A 290 -1.54 12.29 -20.19
C GLU A 290 -1.14 13.76 -20.01
N SER A 291 -0.54 14.41 -21.01
CA SER A 291 -0.04 15.79 -20.88
C SER A 291 -1.13 16.80 -20.49
N GLN A 292 -2.32 16.66 -21.07
CA GLN A 292 -3.48 17.50 -20.76
C GLN A 292 -4.04 17.22 -19.36
N GLN A 293 -3.96 15.97 -18.89
CA GLN A 293 -4.43 15.57 -17.56
C GLN A 293 -3.45 15.99 -16.46
N VAL A 294 -2.14 15.88 -16.71
CA VAL A 294 -1.09 16.30 -15.79
C VAL A 294 -1.17 17.80 -15.50
N PHE A 295 -1.37 18.63 -16.53
CA PHE A 295 -1.47 20.08 -16.36
C PHE A 295 -2.68 20.50 -15.50
N ARG A 296 -3.75 19.71 -15.50
CA ARG A 296 -4.97 19.96 -14.70
C ARG A 296 -4.81 19.57 -13.23
N ASN A 297 -3.98 18.57 -12.94
CA ASN A 297 -3.84 17.95 -11.61
C ASN A 297 -2.49 18.25 -10.94
N VAL A 298 -1.86 19.40 -11.27
CA VAL A 298 -0.56 19.78 -10.67
C VAL A 298 -0.73 20.05 -9.17
N TYR A 299 0.09 19.42 -8.34
CA TYR A 299 0.17 19.69 -6.91
C TYR A 299 0.71 21.10 -6.67
N VAL A 300 -0.13 22.06 -6.28
CA VAL A 300 0.34 23.45 -6.01
C VAL A 300 0.47 23.76 -4.51
N ASN A 301 -0.26 23.05 -3.63
CA ASN A 301 -0.32 23.40 -2.20
C ASN A 301 0.14 22.27 -1.26
N GLY A 302 1.13 22.57 -0.40
CA GLY A 302 1.54 21.77 0.77
C GLY A 302 2.27 20.43 0.52
N VAL A 303 2.09 19.80 -0.64
CA VAL A 303 2.60 18.44 -0.93
C VAL A 303 3.67 18.43 -2.05
N LEU A 304 3.73 19.49 -2.87
CA LEU A 304 4.61 19.57 -4.05
C LEU A 304 6.08 19.27 -3.72
N PHE A 305 6.59 19.80 -2.61
CA PHE A 305 7.99 19.59 -2.21
C PHE A 305 8.28 18.12 -1.87
N GLN A 306 7.41 17.47 -1.10
CA GLN A 306 7.54 16.06 -0.72
C GLN A 306 7.40 15.15 -1.93
N TRP A 307 6.45 15.46 -2.81
CA TRP A 307 6.25 14.76 -4.08
C TRP A 307 7.49 14.87 -4.98
N LEU A 308 8.02 16.08 -5.17
CA LEU A 308 9.21 16.32 -5.98
C LEU A 308 10.44 15.62 -5.40
N LEU A 309 10.62 15.65 -4.07
CA LEU A 309 11.72 14.96 -3.41
C LEU A 309 11.68 13.45 -3.67
N LEU A 310 10.50 12.84 -3.62
CA LEU A 310 10.32 11.41 -3.90
C LEU A 310 10.60 11.09 -5.39
N GLN A 311 10.15 11.95 -6.32
CA GLN A 311 10.49 11.83 -7.76
C GLN A 311 12.01 11.90 -7.97
N ILE A 312 12.70 12.82 -7.29
CA ILE A 312 14.15 12.96 -7.32
C ILE A 312 14.83 11.70 -6.78
N GLN A 313 14.36 11.17 -5.65
CA GLN A 313 14.88 9.95 -5.04
C GLN A 313 14.78 8.75 -5.99
N VAL A 314 13.63 8.55 -6.64
CA VAL A 314 13.44 7.44 -7.60
C VAL A 314 14.29 7.64 -8.85
N GLY A 315 14.39 8.88 -9.36
CA GLY A 315 15.30 9.22 -10.46
C GLY A 315 16.77 8.96 -10.12
N PHE A 316 17.19 9.25 -8.88
CA PHE A 316 18.54 8.97 -8.37
C PHE A 316 18.83 7.47 -8.29
N PHE A 317 17.90 6.66 -7.76
CA PHE A 317 18.06 5.20 -7.77
C PHE A 317 18.08 4.62 -9.19
N ARG A 318 17.34 5.21 -10.15
CA ARG A 318 17.42 4.82 -11.56
C ARG A 318 18.80 5.09 -12.15
N PHE A 319 19.41 6.22 -11.82
CA PHE A 319 20.80 6.53 -12.19
C PHE A 319 21.78 5.47 -11.64
N ILE A 320 21.73 5.17 -10.34
CA ILE A 320 22.62 4.18 -9.71
C ILE A 320 22.42 2.81 -10.37
N PHE A 321 21.17 2.39 -10.54
CA PHE A 321 20.81 1.10 -11.14
C PHE A 321 21.41 0.96 -12.54
N PHE A 322 21.19 1.97 -13.40
CA PHE A 322 21.67 1.93 -14.78
C PHE A 322 23.20 1.85 -14.85
N CYS A 323 23.91 2.74 -14.16
CA CYS A 323 25.37 2.78 -14.18
C CYS A 323 26.00 1.53 -13.56
N SER A 324 25.52 1.08 -12.40
CA SER A 324 26.07 -0.09 -11.71
C SER A 324 25.81 -1.40 -12.46
N THR A 325 24.65 -1.52 -13.13
CA THR A 325 24.33 -2.70 -13.94
C THR A 325 25.21 -2.76 -15.19
N LEU A 326 25.42 -1.64 -15.90
CA LEU A 326 26.34 -1.61 -17.05
C LEU A 326 27.77 -2.00 -16.65
N LEU A 327 28.26 -1.49 -15.52
CA LEU A 327 29.58 -1.86 -14.98
C LEU A 327 29.64 -3.33 -14.56
N LEU A 328 28.57 -3.86 -13.96
CA LEU A 328 28.49 -5.26 -13.55
C LEU A 328 28.48 -6.20 -14.76
N ILE A 329 27.75 -5.87 -15.83
CA ILE A 329 27.76 -6.61 -17.09
C ILE A 329 29.18 -6.63 -17.67
N ARG A 330 29.84 -5.46 -17.72
CA ARG A 330 31.22 -5.36 -18.21
C ARG A 330 32.23 -6.16 -17.36
N ALA A 331 32.01 -6.24 -16.05
CA ALA A 331 32.89 -6.96 -15.13
C ALA A 331 32.61 -8.48 -15.05
N THR A 332 31.43 -8.91 -15.49
CA THR A 332 30.95 -10.29 -15.39
C THR A 332 30.26 -10.74 -16.70
N CYS A 333 28.93 -10.85 -16.71
CA CYS A 333 28.10 -11.12 -17.87
C CYS A 333 26.65 -10.74 -17.58
N ALA A 334 25.81 -10.68 -18.62
CA ALA A 334 24.40 -10.32 -18.52
C ALA A 334 23.60 -11.24 -17.60
N THR A 335 23.86 -12.56 -17.63
CA THR A 335 23.15 -13.53 -16.79
C THR A 335 23.45 -13.34 -15.30
N THR A 336 24.69 -12.97 -14.95
CA THR A 336 25.06 -12.66 -13.56
C THR A 336 24.39 -11.38 -13.07
N ALA A 337 24.33 -10.34 -13.91
CA ALA A 337 23.62 -9.10 -13.57
C ALA A 337 22.12 -9.37 -13.35
N ASN A 338 21.48 -10.11 -14.26
CA ASN A 338 20.07 -10.51 -14.12
C ASN A 338 19.80 -11.39 -12.89
N PHE A 339 20.76 -12.25 -12.50
CA PHE A 339 20.64 -13.06 -11.28
C PHE A 339 20.56 -12.17 -10.03
N VAL A 340 21.45 -11.18 -9.93
CA VAL A 340 21.45 -10.22 -8.81
C VAL A 340 20.15 -9.41 -8.77
N ILE A 341 19.63 -9.00 -9.93
CA ILE A 341 18.38 -8.23 -10.03
C ILE A 341 17.18 -9.07 -9.55
N VAL A 342 17.03 -10.30 -10.04
CA VAL A 342 15.91 -11.19 -9.63
C VAL A 342 16.03 -11.56 -8.15
N LEU A 343 17.24 -11.78 -7.65
CA LEU A 343 17.47 -12.05 -6.23
C LEU A 343 17.05 -10.86 -5.36
N ALA A 344 17.33 -9.63 -5.81
CA ALA A 344 16.91 -8.41 -5.11
C ALA A 344 15.38 -8.28 -5.04
N TYR A 345 14.65 -8.59 -6.12
CA TYR A 345 13.18 -8.62 -6.10
C TYR A 345 12.64 -9.70 -5.16
N ALA A 346 13.26 -10.88 -5.12
CA ALA A 346 12.85 -11.96 -4.22
C ALA A 346 13.03 -11.58 -2.74
N SER A 347 14.18 -11.01 -2.39
CA SER A 347 14.48 -10.62 -1.00
C SER A 347 13.67 -9.41 -0.54
N GLN A 348 13.17 -8.59 -1.47
CA GLN A 348 12.28 -7.47 -1.17
C GLN A 348 10.94 -7.93 -0.61
N MET A 349 10.39 -9.06 -1.08
CA MET A 349 9.12 -9.61 -0.57
C MET A 349 9.18 -9.89 0.94
N THR A 350 10.35 -10.26 1.47
CA THR A 350 10.56 -10.43 2.91
C THR A 350 10.49 -9.12 3.69
N VAL A 351 10.93 -8.01 3.08
CA VAL A 351 11.07 -6.71 3.75
C VAL A 351 9.77 -5.93 3.76
N LEU A 352 8.94 -6.05 2.73
CA LEU A 352 7.70 -5.26 2.60
C LEU A 352 6.48 -5.88 3.29
N THR A 353 6.44 -7.20 3.50
CA THR A 353 5.24 -7.91 3.95
C THR A 353 5.19 -8.11 5.48
N PHE A 354 5.69 -7.13 6.25
CA PHE A 354 5.89 -7.17 7.70
C PHE A 354 4.99 -8.20 8.45
N SER A 355 5.62 -9.28 8.93
CA SER A 355 5.12 -10.29 9.87
C SER A 355 3.98 -11.26 9.47
N SER A 356 3.33 -11.14 8.31
CA SER A 356 2.15 -11.98 7.94
C SER A 356 2.30 -12.78 6.63
N LEU A 357 3.45 -13.43 6.41
CA LEU A 357 3.70 -14.25 5.21
C LEU A 357 2.98 -15.60 5.27
N LEU A 358 2.33 -15.99 4.15
CA LEU A 358 1.78 -17.34 3.95
C LEU A 358 2.91 -18.40 3.98
N PHE A 359 2.55 -19.65 4.32
CA PHE A 359 3.52 -20.74 4.35
C PHE A 359 4.21 -20.97 2.98
N SER A 360 3.44 -20.88 1.89
CA SER A 360 3.99 -20.95 0.51
C SER A 360 5.02 -19.85 0.25
N GLN A 361 4.75 -18.62 0.70
CA GLN A 361 5.64 -17.49 0.48
C GLN A 361 6.95 -17.64 1.28
N LYS A 362 6.86 -18.11 2.54
CA LYS A 362 8.02 -18.45 3.36
C LYS A 362 8.91 -19.50 2.66
N PHE A 363 8.29 -20.55 2.14
CA PHE A 363 8.98 -21.59 1.38
C PHE A 363 9.68 -21.03 0.13
N GLY A 364 8.99 -20.23 -0.68
CA GLY A 364 9.56 -19.57 -1.85
C GLY A 364 10.79 -18.72 -1.51
N ILE A 365 10.72 -17.92 -0.43
CA ILE A 365 11.84 -17.10 0.05
C ILE A 365 13.04 -17.98 0.47
N THR A 366 12.79 -19.09 1.17
CA THR A 366 13.86 -20.03 1.55
C THR A 366 14.56 -20.59 0.31
N VAL A 367 13.82 -20.96 -0.73
CA VAL A 367 14.36 -21.44 -2.01
C VAL A 367 15.23 -20.36 -2.69
N CYS A 368 14.80 -19.10 -2.69
CA CYS A 368 15.58 -17.98 -3.24
C CYS A 368 16.93 -17.79 -2.51
N ILE A 369 16.93 -17.86 -1.17
CA ILE A 369 18.14 -17.73 -0.35
C ILE A 369 19.10 -18.91 -0.64
N ALA A 370 18.58 -20.13 -0.66
CA ALA A 370 19.37 -21.33 -0.96
C ALA A 370 19.99 -21.25 -2.37
N SER A 371 19.23 -20.77 -3.36
CA SER A 371 19.74 -20.52 -4.71
C SER A 371 20.85 -19.46 -4.73
N GLY A 372 20.68 -18.34 -4.02
CA GLY A 372 21.71 -17.30 -3.90
C GLY A 372 23.02 -17.85 -3.33
N ILE A 373 22.93 -18.65 -2.27
CA ILE A 373 24.10 -19.33 -1.65
C ILE A 373 24.74 -20.30 -2.65
N TRP A 374 23.95 -21.10 -3.36
CA TRP A 374 24.45 -22.05 -4.35
C TRP A 374 25.15 -21.34 -5.53
N PHE A 375 24.54 -20.29 -6.08
CA PHE A 375 25.12 -19.49 -7.15
C PHE A 375 26.46 -18.87 -6.74
N LEU A 376 26.53 -18.32 -5.53
CA LEU A 376 27.75 -17.78 -4.96
C LEU A 376 28.81 -18.87 -4.76
N LYS A 377 28.44 -20.04 -4.23
CA LYS A 377 29.35 -21.19 -4.03
C LYS A 377 29.93 -21.71 -5.34
N ASN A 378 29.15 -21.77 -6.42
CA ASN A 378 29.64 -22.21 -7.74
C ASN A 378 30.58 -21.20 -8.40
N HIS A 379 30.46 -19.92 -8.04
CA HIS A 379 31.45 -18.90 -8.40
C HIS A 379 32.70 -18.93 -7.50
N MET A 380 32.75 -19.80 -6.48
CA MET A 380 33.69 -19.70 -5.36
C MET A 380 34.40 -21.00 -4.93
N GLN A 381 35.46 -21.32 -5.67
CA GLN A 381 36.75 -21.68 -5.05
C GLN A 381 37.37 -20.48 -4.26
N SER A 382 36.64 -19.38 -3.98
CA SER A 382 37.17 -18.10 -3.48
C SER A 382 36.46 -17.46 -2.28
N LEU A 383 35.51 -18.14 -1.60
CA LEU A 383 34.84 -17.59 -0.40
C LEU A 383 35.63 -17.89 0.88
N ASP A 384 36.32 -19.03 0.93
CA ASP A 384 37.24 -19.40 2.03
C ASP A 384 38.37 -18.37 2.20
N THR A 385 38.65 -17.60 1.15
CA THR A 385 39.67 -16.55 1.15
C THR A 385 39.12 -15.15 1.43
N LEU A 386 37.83 -14.90 1.24
CA LEU A 386 37.17 -13.69 1.70
C LEU A 386 36.91 -13.76 3.22
N PHE A 387 36.46 -14.92 3.73
CA PHE A 387 36.31 -15.13 5.17
C PHE A 387 37.66 -15.26 5.90
N SER A 388 38.65 -15.97 5.35
CA SER A 388 39.99 -16.00 5.98
C SER A 388 40.76 -14.67 5.91
N TRP A 389 40.39 -13.75 5.00
CA TRP A 389 40.92 -12.38 5.00
C TRP A 389 40.20 -11.48 6.02
N ILE A 390 38.92 -11.75 6.32
CA ILE A 390 38.17 -11.10 7.41
C ILE A 390 38.69 -11.57 8.79
N GLU A 391 39.27 -12.77 8.87
CA GLU A 391 39.88 -13.31 10.09
C GLU A 391 41.36 -12.93 10.31
N LYS A 392 42.10 -12.39 9.33
CA LYS A 392 43.54 -12.07 9.53
C LYS A 392 43.74 -10.69 10.21
N PRO A 393 44.31 -10.63 11.43
CA PRO A 393 44.42 -9.41 12.22
C PRO A 393 45.70 -8.60 11.94
N SER A 394 46.16 -8.52 10.69
CA SER A 394 47.47 -7.92 10.38
C SER A 394 47.42 -6.87 9.26
N LEU A 395 47.06 -5.62 9.60
CA LEU A 395 47.55 -4.40 8.98
C LEU A 395 47.48 -3.23 9.98
N PRO A 396 48.39 -2.24 9.90
CA PRO A 396 48.88 -1.47 11.03
C PRO A 396 47.86 -0.46 11.56
N ARG A 397 47.91 -0.30 12.88
CA ARG A 397 47.09 0.59 13.72
C ARG A 397 47.12 2.04 13.22
N HIS A 398 46.08 2.47 12.52
CA HIS A 398 45.59 3.85 12.63
C HIS A 398 44.21 3.81 13.30
N LYS A 399 44.24 4.05 14.62
CA LYS A 399 43.06 4.21 15.47
C LYS A 399 42.32 5.46 15.00
N GLU A 400 41.12 5.29 14.47
CA GLU A 400 39.96 6.18 14.68
C GLU A 400 38.73 5.82 13.80
N TYR A 401 38.90 5.10 12.68
CA TYR A 401 37.78 4.78 11.78
C TYR A 401 37.10 3.40 12.00
N PHE A 402 37.56 2.58 12.94
CA PHE A 402 37.10 1.19 13.10
C PHE A 402 35.87 1.00 14.01
N GLY A 403 35.43 2.03 14.75
CA GLY A 403 34.26 1.94 15.64
C GLY A 403 32.93 1.80 14.89
N PHE A 404 32.80 2.43 13.72
CA PHE A 404 31.52 2.54 13.01
C PHE A 404 31.13 1.29 12.19
N PHE A 405 32.11 0.54 11.67
CA PHE A 405 31.84 -0.62 10.80
C PHE A 405 31.59 -1.93 11.57
N THR A 406 32.09 -2.04 12.80
CA THR A 406 31.99 -3.26 13.61
C THR A 406 30.63 -3.38 14.30
N LEU A 407 30.07 -2.25 14.77
CA LEU A 407 28.73 -2.18 15.35
C LEU A 407 27.63 -2.50 14.32
N ARG A 408 27.78 -2.01 13.08
CA ARG A 408 26.86 -2.28 11.96
C ARG A 408 26.87 -3.77 11.55
N ARG A 409 28.01 -4.45 11.66
CA ARG A 409 28.14 -5.90 11.38
C ARG A 409 27.42 -6.75 12.43
N ILE A 410 27.57 -6.40 13.71
CA ILE A 410 26.89 -7.09 14.81
C ILE A 410 25.38 -6.87 14.71
N LEU A 411 24.94 -5.64 14.44
CA LEU A 411 23.53 -5.30 14.34
C LEU A 411 22.83 -6.01 13.16
N ILE A 412 23.43 -6.03 11.97
CA ILE A 412 22.82 -6.67 10.80
C ILE A 412 22.79 -8.20 10.97
N THR A 413 23.86 -8.81 11.49
CA THR A 413 23.91 -10.26 11.69
C THR A 413 22.97 -10.70 12.83
N ALA A 414 22.87 -9.90 13.90
CA ALA A 414 21.91 -10.12 14.98
C ALA A 414 20.47 -9.95 14.47
N ILE A 415 20.17 -8.95 13.65
CA ILE A 415 18.83 -8.76 13.06
C ILE A 415 18.46 -9.94 12.15
N VAL A 416 19.39 -10.46 11.35
CA VAL A 416 19.15 -11.62 10.47
C VAL A 416 18.96 -12.90 11.30
N LEU A 417 19.80 -13.14 12.31
CA LEU A 417 19.68 -14.32 13.18
C LEU A 417 18.43 -14.26 14.06
N VAL A 418 18.06 -13.10 14.60
CA VAL A 418 16.83 -12.89 15.37
C VAL A 418 15.61 -13.02 14.47
N SER A 419 15.65 -12.53 13.22
CA SER A 419 14.57 -12.71 12.25
C SER A 419 14.40 -14.19 11.85
N CYS A 420 15.51 -14.93 11.71
CA CYS A 420 15.47 -16.37 11.48
C CYS A 420 15.00 -17.16 12.71
N HIS A 421 15.34 -16.71 13.92
CA HIS A 421 14.96 -17.39 15.16
C HIS A 421 13.50 -17.15 15.55
N ILE A 422 13.01 -15.92 15.38
CA ILE A 422 11.58 -15.56 15.54
C ILE A 422 10.74 -16.24 14.46
N GLY A 423 11.26 -16.39 13.24
CA GLY A 423 10.60 -17.11 12.14
C GLY A 423 10.47 -18.63 12.35
N PHE A 424 11.27 -19.23 13.25
CA PHE A 424 11.29 -20.68 13.52
C PHE A 424 10.58 -21.10 14.83
N GLN A 425 10.14 -20.14 15.66
CA GLN A 425 9.61 -20.41 17.02
C GLN A 425 8.10 -20.19 17.18
N ILE A 426 7.31 -20.21 16.10
CA ILE A 426 5.84 -20.24 16.23
C ILE A 426 5.30 -21.45 15.47
N GLY A 427 5.16 -22.55 16.22
CA GLY A 427 4.55 -23.78 15.75
C GLY A 427 4.75 -24.91 16.76
N GLY A 428 3.90 -24.97 17.78
CA GLY A 428 3.77 -26.18 18.59
C GLY A 428 3.48 -25.95 20.06
N PHE A 429 2.27 -25.49 20.40
CA PHE A 429 1.59 -26.03 21.56
C PHE A 429 0.20 -26.45 21.11
N TYR A 430 0.07 -27.76 20.89
CA TYR A 430 -1.21 -28.42 20.67
C TYR A 430 -2.08 -28.28 21.91
N GLY A 431 -3.36 -28.04 21.64
CA GLY A 431 -4.40 -27.96 22.63
C GLY A 431 -4.55 -29.25 23.43
N THR A 432 -4.76 -29.08 24.72
CA THR A 432 -5.57 -30.00 25.50
C THR A 432 -7.03 -29.61 25.27
N GLU A 433 -7.76 -30.42 24.51
CA GLU A 433 -9.21 -30.45 24.56
C GLU A 433 -9.64 -30.72 26.00
N ALA A 434 -10.04 -29.67 26.72
CA ALA A 434 -10.88 -29.84 27.89
C ALA A 434 -12.32 -29.90 27.40
N GLN A 435 -12.94 -31.08 27.49
CA GLN A 435 -14.39 -31.19 27.42
C GLN A 435 -14.99 -30.32 28.53
N LEU A 436 -15.49 -29.14 28.16
CA LEU A 436 -16.29 -28.32 29.06
C LEU A 436 -17.74 -28.84 29.07
N PRO A 437 -18.35 -28.98 30.25
CA PRO A 437 -19.74 -29.41 30.37
C PRO A 437 -20.70 -28.38 29.76
N LEU A 438 -21.91 -28.83 29.43
CA LEU A 438 -23.02 -27.97 29.02
C LEU A 438 -23.22 -26.83 30.03
N PHE A 439 -23.04 -25.60 29.55
CA PHE A 439 -23.11 -24.38 30.34
C PHE A 439 -24.56 -23.95 30.61
N PHE A 440 -24.83 -23.57 31.86
CA PHE A 440 -25.98 -22.74 32.24
C PHE A 440 -25.51 -21.28 32.35
N PRO A 441 -26.24 -20.29 31.80
CA PRO A 441 -25.78 -18.91 31.75
C PRO A 441 -25.84 -18.24 33.15
N PRO A 442 -24.77 -17.62 33.66
CA PRO A 442 -24.87 -16.72 34.79
C PRO A 442 -25.58 -15.42 34.38
N THR A 443 -26.35 -14.88 35.31
CA THR A 443 -27.09 -13.61 35.18
C THR A 443 -26.19 -12.40 35.36
N PRO A 444 -25.95 -11.55 34.34
CA PRO A 444 -25.58 -10.16 34.55
C PRO A 444 -26.61 -9.46 35.46
N ASP A 445 -26.09 -8.70 36.43
CA ASP A 445 -26.90 -8.03 37.46
C ASP A 445 -27.82 -6.93 36.90
N HIS A 446 -27.50 -6.35 35.73
CA HIS A 446 -28.30 -5.26 35.12
C HIS A 446 -28.19 -5.21 33.58
N ASP A 447 -29.19 -5.75 32.87
CA ASP A 447 -29.25 -5.68 31.40
C ASP A 447 -29.69 -4.28 30.88
N ALA A 448 -30.55 -3.56 31.62
CA ALA A 448 -31.15 -2.28 31.22
C ALA A 448 -30.31 -1.04 31.62
N TYR A 449 -29.01 -1.08 31.38
CA TYR A 449 -28.04 -0.12 31.93
C TYR A 449 -28.05 1.29 31.28
N LEU A 450 -28.71 1.49 30.14
CA LEU A 450 -28.88 2.81 29.52
C LEU A 450 -30.18 3.50 29.93
N GLY A 451 -31.04 2.84 30.72
CA GLY A 451 -32.38 3.33 31.04
C GLY A 451 -33.34 3.24 29.85
N PRO A 452 -34.55 3.83 29.95
CA PRO A 452 -35.55 3.72 28.89
C PRO A 452 -35.09 4.43 27.61
N ARG A 453 -35.41 3.84 26.45
CA ARG A 453 -35.10 4.41 25.14
C ARG A 453 -35.78 5.78 24.95
N ALA A 454 -35.05 6.74 24.40
CA ALA A 454 -35.60 8.03 23.99
C ALA A 454 -36.77 7.88 23.02
N LYS A 455 -37.69 8.86 22.95
CA LYS A 455 -38.82 8.83 22.00
C LYS A 455 -38.32 8.89 20.55
N SER A 456 -39.16 8.44 19.61
CA SER A 456 -38.81 8.30 18.18
C SER A 456 -38.54 9.61 17.45
N ASP A 457 -38.96 10.73 18.02
CA ASP A 457 -38.93 12.08 17.46
C ASP A 457 -37.82 12.94 18.08
N ILE A 458 -37.09 12.43 19.08
CA ILE A 458 -36.00 13.17 19.74
C ILE A 458 -34.83 13.40 18.79
N LEU A 459 -34.35 14.64 18.77
CA LEU A 459 -33.19 15.08 18.00
C LEU A 459 -32.01 15.37 18.92
N ALA A 460 -30.79 15.01 18.50
CA ALA A 460 -29.59 15.44 19.20
C ALA A 460 -29.10 16.80 18.67
N ASN A 461 -28.75 17.71 19.58
CA ASN A 461 -28.06 18.95 19.22
C ASN A 461 -26.59 18.67 18.92
N LEU A 462 -26.28 18.48 17.64
CA LEU A 462 -24.93 18.12 17.18
C LEU A 462 -23.89 19.21 17.47
N ASP A 463 -24.27 20.49 17.42
CA ASP A 463 -23.34 21.60 17.68
C ASP A 463 -22.95 21.64 19.17
N LEU A 464 -23.92 21.46 20.07
CA LEU A 464 -23.66 21.38 21.51
C LEU A 464 -22.77 20.17 21.85
N LEU A 465 -23.05 19.01 21.24
CA LEU A 465 -22.25 17.80 21.42
C LEU A 465 -20.79 18.03 21.01
N VAL A 466 -20.57 18.70 19.89
CA VAL A 466 -19.22 19.04 19.41
C VAL A 466 -18.54 20.06 20.31
N ASP A 467 -19.25 21.10 20.76
CA ASP A 467 -18.68 22.10 21.66
C ASP A 467 -18.28 21.52 23.03
N GLU A 468 -19.04 20.56 23.56
CA GLU A 468 -18.71 19.92 24.83
C GLU A 468 -17.58 18.89 24.73
N CYS A 469 -17.51 18.14 23.63
CA CYS A 469 -16.50 17.10 23.47
C CYS A 469 -15.20 17.57 22.81
N ARG A 470 -15.24 18.64 22.01
CA ARG A 470 -14.07 19.20 21.32
C ARG A 470 -13.75 20.61 21.77
N GLY A 471 -14.77 21.45 21.93
CA GLY A 471 -14.63 22.90 21.99
C GLY A 471 -14.55 23.55 20.60
N PRO A 472 -14.11 24.82 20.54
CA PRO A 472 -14.14 25.61 19.31
C PRO A 472 -13.25 25.03 18.23
N TYR A 473 -13.63 25.25 16.96
CA TYR A 473 -12.93 24.68 15.82
C TYR A 473 -11.47 25.15 15.70
N GLU A 474 -11.19 26.42 16.00
CA GLU A 474 -9.86 27.02 15.92
C GLU A 474 -8.89 26.44 16.96
N LYS A 475 -9.44 26.00 18.11
CA LYS A 475 -8.69 25.48 19.25
C LYS A 475 -9.47 24.32 19.89
N PRO A 476 -9.30 23.08 19.41
CA PRO A 476 -10.01 21.92 19.95
C PRO A 476 -9.42 21.49 21.30
N GLU A 477 -9.65 22.29 22.32
CA GLU A 477 -9.04 22.22 23.65
C GLU A 477 -9.57 21.07 24.52
N LYS A 478 -10.82 20.64 24.30
CA LYS A 478 -11.43 19.52 25.04
C LYS A 478 -11.23 18.16 24.35
N LEU A 479 -10.81 18.15 23.08
CA LEU A 479 -10.69 16.98 22.21
C LEU A 479 -9.94 15.79 22.83
N ARG A 480 -8.91 16.07 23.63
CA ARG A 480 -8.04 15.04 24.22
C ARG A 480 -8.57 14.48 25.54
N ASP A 481 -9.51 15.16 26.20
CA ASP A 481 -10.14 14.68 27.43
C ASP A 481 -11.36 13.80 27.10
N VAL A 482 -11.08 12.64 26.52
CA VAL A 482 -12.09 11.68 26.06
C VAL A 482 -12.99 11.23 27.20
N ARG A 483 -12.42 11.06 28.39
CA ARG A 483 -13.16 10.61 29.56
C ARG A 483 -14.26 11.60 29.92
N LYS A 484 -13.93 12.90 29.98
CA LYS A 484 -14.90 13.95 30.27
C LYS A 484 -16.04 13.99 29.23
N CYS A 485 -15.71 13.85 27.94
CA CYS A 485 -16.74 13.76 26.90
C CYS A 485 -17.66 12.55 27.11
N ILE A 486 -17.11 11.36 27.33
CA ILE A 486 -17.92 10.14 27.51
C ILE A 486 -18.80 10.20 28.77
N ASP A 487 -18.29 10.75 29.87
CA ASP A 487 -19.10 10.97 31.08
C ASP A 487 -20.26 11.95 30.81
N TYR A 488 -20.03 13.01 30.03
CA TYR A 488 -21.08 13.93 29.58
C TYR A 488 -22.11 13.21 28.69
N LEU A 489 -21.67 12.42 27.72
CA LEU A 489 -22.55 11.63 26.85
C LEU A 489 -23.40 10.63 27.64
N ALA A 490 -22.85 10.05 28.71
CA ALA A 490 -23.56 9.09 29.57
C ALA A 490 -24.59 9.77 30.48
N THR A 491 -24.22 10.90 31.11
CA THR A 491 -24.97 11.46 32.25
C THR A 491 -25.83 12.69 31.93
N GLN A 492 -25.57 13.40 30.84
CA GLN A 492 -26.22 14.68 30.52
C GLN A 492 -27.14 14.62 29.30
N GLN A 493 -27.81 13.47 29.07
CA GLN A 493 -28.62 13.26 27.86
C GLN A 493 -29.72 14.31 27.69
N ASP A 494 -30.36 14.73 28.79
CA ASP A 494 -31.43 15.73 28.79
C ASP A 494 -30.97 17.12 28.32
N THR A 495 -29.66 17.39 28.31
CA THR A 495 -29.12 18.68 27.87
C THR A 495 -29.00 18.78 26.35
N TYR A 496 -28.70 17.67 25.67
CA TYR A 496 -28.45 17.63 24.23
C TYR A 496 -29.55 16.92 23.44
N PHE A 497 -30.51 16.26 24.10
CA PHE A 497 -31.73 15.76 23.47
C PHE A 497 -32.83 16.81 23.48
N GLN A 498 -33.30 17.13 22.28
CA GLN A 498 -34.31 18.15 22.04
C GLN A 498 -35.59 17.50 21.52
N VAL A 499 -36.72 17.99 22.02
CA VAL A 499 -38.05 17.68 21.49
C VAL A 499 -38.31 18.64 20.32
N PRO A 500 -38.75 18.17 19.15
CA PRO A 500 -39.05 19.05 18.01
C PRO A 500 -40.10 20.10 18.39
N GLU A 501 -39.94 21.33 17.92
CA GLU A 501 -40.98 22.37 18.06
C GLU A 501 -42.24 21.97 17.26
N ALA A 502 -43.42 22.24 17.81
CA ALA A 502 -44.70 21.88 17.21
C ALA A 502 -44.87 22.56 15.83
N GLY A 503 -44.66 21.80 14.75
CA GLY A 503 -44.81 22.26 13.37
C GLY A 503 -43.66 21.91 12.41
N GLN A 504 -42.49 21.53 12.93
CA GLN A 504 -41.39 21.00 12.09
C GLN A 504 -41.57 19.50 11.86
N ALA A 505 -42.32 19.14 10.82
CA ALA A 505 -42.41 17.75 10.42
C ALA A 505 -41.02 17.24 9.96
N VAL A 506 -40.52 16.16 10.59
CA VAL A 506 -39.22 15.48 10.32
C VAL A 506 -39.19 14.80 8.93
N THR A 507 -40.07 15.19 8.01
CA THR A 507 -40.39 14.47 6.77
C THR A 507 -39.93 15.23 5.55
N ALA A 508 -38.62 15.18 5.26
CA ALA A 508 -38.11 15.68 3.98
C ALA A 508 -36.75 15.09 3.55
N THR A 509 -36.47 13.79 3.72
CA THR A 509 -35.18 13.25 3.21
C THR A 509 -35.14 11.77 2.80
N VAL A 510 -36.22 10.99 2.92
CA VAL A 510 -36.25 9.59 2.46
C VAL A 510 -37.48 9.33 1.60
N PRO A 511 -37.35 8.75 0.38
CA PRO A 511 -38.50 8.34 -0.42
C PRO A 511 -39.35 7.34 0.37
N LYS A 512 -40.66 7.59 0.47
CA LYS A 512 -41.62 6.63 1.04
C LYS A 512 -41.58 5.34 0.21
N LEU A 513 -40.89 4.31 0.67
CA LEU A 513 -41.05 2.96 0.14
C LEU A 513 -42.24 2.31 0.84
N GLY A 514 -43.40 2.34 0.19
CA GLY A 514 -44.56 1.53 0.54
C GLY A 514 -45.53 2.12 1.58
N PRO A 515 -46.73 1.52 1.70
CA PRO A 515 -47.72 1.88 2.70
C PRO A 515 -47.40 1.16 4.02
N ASP A 516 -46.53 1.72 4.85
CA ASP A 516 -46.24 1.15 6.17
C ASP A 516 -46.99 1.90 7.27
N ASP A 517 -47.86 1.17 7.97
CA ASP A 517 -48.37 1.39 9.34
C ASP A 517 -47.24 1.43 10.39
N SER A 518 -46.08 2.01 10.04
CA SER A 518 -44.93 2.10 10.93
C SER A 518 -45.18 3.19 11.97
N ASN A 519 -45.28 2.77 13.23
CA ASN A 519 -45.48 3.61 14.40
C ASN A 519 -44.23 4.47 14.75
N CYS A 520 -43.43 4.85 13.75
CA CYS A 520 -42.07 5.39 13.89
C CYS A 520 -42.00 6.91 14.06
N GLY A 521 -43.09 7.65 13.79
CA GLY A 521 -43.15 9.11 13.92
C GLY A 521 -42.11 9.89 13.08
N GLY A 522 -41.53 9.31 12.02
CA GLY A 522 -40.50 9.96 11.18
C GLY A 522 -39.95 9.04 10.08
N PRO A 523 -38.85 9.38 9.38
CA PRO A 523 -38.30 8.53 8.33
C PRO A 523 -37.67 7.25 8.89
N VAL A 524 -37.72 6.18 8.10
CA VAL A 524 -36.92 4.97 8.31
C VAL A 524 -35.49 5.26 7.86
N ILE A 525 -34.51 4.99 8.73
CA ILE A 525 -33.10 5.27 8.45
C ILE A 525 -32.42 4.00 7.92
N LEU A 526 -31.71 4.15 6.80
CA LEU A 526 -30.93 3.06 6.21
C LEU A 526 -29.54 2.99 6.83
N TYR A 527 -29.15 1.79 7.23
CA TYR A 527 -27.83 1.45 7.73
C TYR A 527 -27.15 0.60 6.66
N HIS A 528 -25.96 0.99 6.26
CA HIS A 528 -25.23 0.34 5.18
C HIS A 528 -23.92 -0.22 5.69
N VAL A 529 -23.62 -1.46 5.31
CA VAL A 529 -22.29 -2.05 5.43
C VAL A 529 -21.91 -2.66 4.10
N TRP A 530 -20.64 -2.60 3.74
CA TRP A 530 -20.09 -3.29 2.58
C TRP A 530 -19.09 -4.34 3.03
N TRP A 531 -19.11 -5.52 2.39
CA TRP A 531 -18.21 -6.61 2.72
C TRP A 531 -17.71 -7.36 1.50
N SER A 532 -16.43 -7.73 1.55
CA SER A 532 -15.76 -8.54 0.54
C SER A 532 -15.07 -9.72 1.22
N GLY A 533 -15.76 -10.85 1.29
CA GLY A 533 -15.28 -12.08 1.92
C GLY A 533 -16.41 -12.95 2.48
N PRO A 534 -16.10 -14.13 3.03
CA PRO A 534 -17.09 -14.91 3.77
C PRO A 534 -17.54 -14.20 5.05
N PRO A 535 -18.76 -14.45 5.55
CA PRO A 535 -19.19 -13.94 6.84
C PRO A 535 -18.46 -14.69 7.97
N SER A 536 -18.25 -14.03 9.10
CA SER A 536 -17.59 -14.59 10.29
C SER A 536 -18.36 -14.23 11.56
N TRP A 537 -17.87 -14.67 12.72
CA TRP A 537 -18.41 -14.21 14.02
C TRP A 537 -18.44 -12.68 14.18
N ARG A 538 -17.58 -11.93 13.48
CA ARG A 538 -17.59 -10.43 13.52
C ARG A 538 -18.79 -9.86 12.80
N THR A 539 -19.10 -10.42 11.63
CA THR A 539 -20.32 -10.08 10.90
C THR A 539 -21.54 -10.36 11.77
N GLU A 540 -21.55 -11.52 12.44
CA GLU A 540 -22.60 -11.87 13.39
C GLU A 540 -22.66 -10.88 14.56
N LEU A 541 -21.52 -10.47 15.11
CA LEU A 541 -21.42 -9.50 16.19
C LEU A 541 -21.99 -8.13 15.79
N PHE A 542 -21.63 -7.62 14.61
CA PHE A 542 -22.19 -6.39 14.06
C PHE A 542 -23.71 -6.48 13.95
N ILE A 543 -24.22 -7.52 13.26
CA ILE A 543 -25.66 -7.70 13.03
C ILE A 543 -26.40 -7.80 14.37
N LYS A 544 -25.93 -8.63 15.30
CA LYS A 544 -26.54 -8.76 16.63
C LYS A 544 -26.52 -7.45 17.41
N SER A 545 -25.43 -6.67 17.34
CA SER A 545 -25.36 -5.35 18.00
C SER A 545 -26.37 -4.35 17.41
N TYR A 546 -26.62 -4.40 16.10
CA TYR A 546 -27.66 -3.61 15.44
C TYR A 546 -29.05 -3.95 16.01
N PHE A 547 -29.41 -5.23 16.08
CA PHE A 547 -30.69 -5.66 16.64
C PHE A 547 -30.81 -5.41 18.14
N TYR A 548 -29.69 -5.47 18.87
CA TYR A 548 -29.65 -5.21 20.30
C TYR A 548 -29.90 -3.73 20.63
N THR A 549 -29.39 -2.81 19.79
CA THR A 549 -29.36 -1.37 20.12
C THR A 549 -30.30 -0.50 19.30
N GLN A 550 -30.57 -0.79 18.03
CA GLN A 550 -31.34 0.09 17.15
C GLN A 550 -32.84 -0.18 17.25
N ARG A 551 -33.66 0.84 16.94
CA ARG A 551 -35.12 0.72 16.87
C ARG A 551 -35.56 0.15 15.52
N LEU A 552 -35.82 -1.16 15.47
CA LEU A 552 -36.15 -1.91 14.24
C LEU A 552 -37.36 -1.37 13.46
N ALA A 553 -38.36 -0.82 14.14
CA ALA A 553 -39.50 -0.18 13.47
C ALA A 553 -39.11 1.06 12.65
N CYS A 554 -37.93 1.64 12.92
CA CYS A 554 -37.46 2.90 12.35
C CYS A 554 -36.13 2.77 11.59
N SER A 555 -35.61 1.56 11.39
CA SER A 555 -34.32 1.32 10.76
C SER A 555 -34.35 0.09 9.85
N ARG A 556 -33.48 0.08 8.83
CA ARG A 556 -33.26 -1.09 7.97
C ARG A 556 -31.77 -1.29 7.77
N LEU A 557 -31.29 -2.54 7.83
CA LEU A 557 -29.89 -2.87 7.63
C LEU A 557 -29.67 -3.44 6.23
N TRP A 558 -28.90 -2.75 5.41
CA TRP A 558 -28.51 -3.18 4.07
C TRP A 558 -27.05 -3.64 4.08
N ILE A 559 -26.86 -4.92 3.75
CA ILE A 559 -25.54 -5.55 3.69
C ILE A 559 -25.18 -5.75 2.22
N TRP A 560 -24.18 -5.01 1.76
CA TRP A 560 -23.70 -5.02 0.39
C TRP A 560 -22.55 -6.01 0.22
N ILE A 561 -22.75 -7.04 -0.59
CA ILE A 561 -21.76 -8.10 -0.80
C ILE A 561 -21.04 -7.88 -2.12
N ASN A 562 -19.71 -7.74 -2.06
CA ASN A 562 -18.88 -7.52 -3.24
C ASN A 562 -18.88 -8.74 -4.17
N VAL A 563 -19.52 -8.62 -5.33
CA VAL A 563 -19.52 -9.68 -6.36
C VAL A 563 -18.54 -9.40 -7.50
N ASP A 564 -17.92 -8.23 -7.56
CA ASP A 564 -16.92 -7.89 -8.61
C ASP A 564 -15.66 -8.76 -8.51
N HIS A 565 -15.28 -9.18 -7.30
CA HIS A 565 -14.15 -10.10 -7.08
C HIS A 565 -14.59 -11.55 -6.91
N HIS A 566 -15.84 -11.76 -6.49
CA HIS A 566 -16.37 -13.07 -6.12
C HIS A 566 -17.81 -13.23 -6.61
N PRO A 567 -18.03 -13.61 -7.88
CA PRO A 567 -19.37 -13.68 -8.49
C PRO A 567 -20.38 -14.58 -7.74
N GLY A 568 -19.92 -15.55 -6.96
CA GLY A 568 -20.76 -16.44 -6.14
C GLY A 568 -20.89 -16.03 -4.66
N ALA A 569 -20.35 -14.88 -4.25
CA ALA A 569 -20.25 -14.49 -2.84
C ALA A 569 -21.61 -14.43 -2.13
N LEU A 570 -22.64 -13.89 -2.79
CA LEU A 570 -23.98 -13.79 -2.23
C LEU A 570 -24.58 -15.17 -1.89
N THR A 571 -24.46 -16.12 -2.83
CA THR A 571 -24.95 -17.49 -2.63
C THR A 571 -24.19 -18.19 -1.51
N ASN A 572 -22.88 -17.96 -1.43
CA ASN A 572 -22.04 -18.50 -0.36
C ASN A 572 -22.43 -17.91 1.00
N TRP A 573 -22.73 -16.62 1.06
CA TRP A 573 -23.20 -15.92 2.28
C TRP A 573 -24.49 -16.52 2.81
N ILE A 574 -25.52 -16.67 1.96
CA ILE A 574 -26.82 -17.23 2.34
C ILE A 574 -26.70 -18.64 2.93
N ARG A 575 -25.75 -19.44 2.41
CA ARG A 575 -25.51 -20.82 2.87
C ARG A 575 -24.60 -20.91 4.09
N HIS A 576 -23.89 -19.83 4.43
CA HIS A 576 -22.88 -19.88 5.49
C HIS A 576 -23.55 -19.91 6.88
N PRO A 577 -23.16 -20.82 7.79
CA PRO A 577 -23.79 -20.95 9.11
C PRO A 577 -23.86 -19.64 9.91
N SER A 578 -22.79 -18.83 9.87
CA SER A 578 -22.72 -17.54 10.58
C SER A 578 -23.74 -16.51 10.09
N PHE A 579 -24.26 -16.63 8.86
CA PHE A 579 -25.28 -15.72 8.32
C PHE A 579 -26.67 -16.37 8.13
N ALA A 580 -26.73 -17.68 7.85
CA ALA A 580 -27.97 -18.41 7.58
C ALA A 580 -29.02 -18.27 8.70
N LYS A 581 -28.59 -18.05 9.94
CA LYS A 581 -29.46 -17.80 11.09
C LYS A 581 -30.28 -16.49 10.97
N PHE A 582 -29.86 -15.55 10.12
CA PHE A 582 -30.51 -14.26 9.93
C PHE A 582 -31.48 -14.23 8.73
N LEU A 583 -31.65 -15.34 8.00
CA LEU A 583 -32.49 -15.38 6.80
C LEU A 583 -33.95 -15.00 7.09
N SER A 584 -34.48 -15.33 8.27
CA SER A 584 -35.83 -14.91 8.62
C SER A 584 -36.02 -13.39 8.67
N PHE A 585 -34.96 -12.62 8.96
CA PHE A 585 -35.03 -11.16 8.97
C PHE A 585 -34.91 -10.53 7.59
N ILE A 586 -34.51 -11.33 6.59
CA ILE A 586 -34.64 -10.94 5.19
C ILE A 586 -36.10 -11.07 4.76
N GLU A 587 -36.78 -12.14 5.19
CA GLU A 587 -38.21 -12.36 4.90
C GLU A 587 -39.10 -11.27 5.52
N THR A 588 -38.80 -10.84 6.75
CA THR A 588 -39.53 -9.78 7.45
C THR A 588 -39.05 -8.36 7.08
N GLY A 589 -37.95 -8.24 6.35
CA GLY A 589 -37.48 -7.01 5.74
C GLY A 589 -36.63 -6.11 6.62
N GLU A 590 -36.20 -6.52 7.82
CA GLU A 590 -35.27 -5.76 8.67
C GLU A 590 -33.84 -5.77 8.10
N ILE A 591 -33.46 -6.87 7.42
CA ILE A 591 -32.18 -7.00 6.70
C ILE A 591 -32.46 -7.08 5.20
N GLU A 592 -31.69 -6.34 4.41
CA GLU A 592 -31.64 -6.53 2.96
C GLU A 592 -30.21 -6.88 2.53
N LEU A 593 -30.06 -8.04 1.90
CA LEU A 593 -28.79 -8.47 1.33
C LEU A 593 -28.72 -8.01 -0.13
N LYS A 594 -27.73 -7.18 -0.47
CA LYS A 594 -27.59 -6.54 -1.79
C LYS A 594 -26.33 -7.04 -2.48
N GLU A 595 -26.39 -7.24 -3.80
CA GLU A 595 -25.18 -7.40 -4.61
C GLU A 595 -24.52 -6.04 -4.83
N TRP A 596 -23.23 -5.96 -4.56
CA TRP A 596 -22.41 -4.82 -4.92
C TRP A 596 -21.63 -5.08 -6.20
N ARG A 597 -21.88 -4.25 -7.21
CA ARG A 597 -21.06 -4.09 -8.41
C ARG A 597 -20.76 -2.62 -8.58
N LEU A 598 -19.50 -2.27 -8.85
CA LEU A 598 -19.11 -0.89 -9.14
C LEU A 598 -19.93 -0.41 -10.36
N PRO A 599 -20.81 0.61 -10.19
CA PRO A 599 -21.62 1.09 -11.28
C PRO A 599 -20.74 1.76 -12.34
N SER A 600 -21.09 1.60 -13.62
CA SER A 600 -20.39 2.27 -14.72
C SER A 600 -20.55 3.79 -14.64
N ARG A 601 -21.72 4.24 -14.20
CA ARG A 601 -22.05 5.64 -13.99
C ARG A 601 -23.04 5.84 -12.84
N VAL A 602 -22.95 6.97 -12.16
CA VAL A 602 -23.85 7.37 -11.05
C VAL A 602 -24.40 8.76 -11.34
N PRO A 603 -25.73 8.98 -11.25
CA PRO A 603 -26.31 10.30 -11.45
C PRO A 603 -25.81 11.28 -10.38
N ILE A 604 -25.64 12.55 -10.73
CA ILE A 604 -25.29 13.63 -9.80
C ILE A 604 -26.52 14.50 -9.55
N SER A 605 -26.59 15.16 -8.39
CA SER A 605 -27.62 16.15 -8.12
C SER A 605 -27.67 17.22 -9.22
N PRO A 606 -28.86 17.55 -9.75
CA PRO A 606 -29.00 18.66 -10.69
C PRO A 606 -28.69 20.01 -10.02
N THR A 607 -28.71 20.05 -8.69
CA THR A 607 -28.43 21.23 -7.87
C THR A 607 -26.95 21.27 -7.52
N ILE A 608 -26.14 21.70 -8.48
CA ILE A 608 -24.69 21.85 -8.30
C ILE A 608 -24.41 23.16 -7.55
N ASP A 609 -23.54 23.11 -6.53
CA ASP A 609 -23.12 24.33 -5.84
C ASP A 609 -22.51 25.32 -6.87
N PRO A 610 -22.95 26.59 -6.89
CA PRO A 610 -22.44 27.59 -7.82
C PRO A 610 -20.90 27.71 -7.85
N LEU A 611 -20.23 27.49 -6.72
CA LEU A 611 -18.76 27.49 -6.64
C LEU A 611 -18.16 26.29 -7.38
N ASP A 612 -18.77 25.11 -7.26
CA ASP A 612 -18.31 23.91 -7.98
C ASP A 612 -18.53 24.07 -9.48
N LYS A 613 -19.67 24.66 -9.85
CA LYS A 613 -19.97 25.00 -11.24
C LYS A 613 -18.92 25.97 -11.79
N ALA A 614 -18.61 27.04 -11.07
CA ALA A 614 -17.62 28.03 -11.49
C ALA A 614 -16.20 27.47 -11.58
N ARG A 615 -15.80 26.59 -10.66
CA ARG A 615 -14.44 26.01 -10.62
C ARG A 615 -14.23 24.90 -11.64
N TYR A 616 -15.22 24.03 -11.82
CA TYR A 616 -15.01 22.73 -12.47
C TYR A 616 -15.70 22.56 -13.81
N TYR A 617 -16.68 23.40 -14.16
CA TYR A 617 -17.47 23.25 -15.39
C TYR A 617 -16.92 24.16 -16.50
N ALA A 618 -15.64 24.00 -16.84
CA ALA A 618 -15.00 24.79 -17.89
C ALA A 618 -15.35 24.23 -19.29
N GLN A 619 -15.92 25.10 -20.14
CA GLN A 619 -16.36 24.89 -21.54
C GLN A 619 -16.76 23.45 -21.91
N PRO A 620 -18.07 23.13 -21.88
CA PRO A 620 -18.57 21.82 -22.29
C PRO A 620 -18.08 21.42 -23.68
N GLY A 621 -17.77 20.14 -23.85
CA GLY A 621 -17.40 19.57 -25.14
C GLY A 621 -18.57 19.56 -26.13
N LYS A 622 -18.30 19.12 -27.36
CA LYS A 622 -19.37 18.86 -28.34
C LYS A 622 -20.12 17.57 -27.98
N PRO A 623 -21.42 17.47 -28.28
CA PRO A 623 -22.17 16.23 -28.10
C PRO A 623 -21.56 15.08 -28.90
N ASN A 624 -21.52 13.88 -28.32
CA ASN A 624 -21.15 12.65 -29.02
C ASN A 624 -22.31 12.13 -29.90
N SER A 625 -22.13 10.99 -30.57
CA SER A 625 -23.15 10.37 -31.42
C SER A 625 -24.42 9.93 -30.68
N GLN A 626 -24.38 9.83 -29.35
CA GLN A 626 -25.51 9.50 -28.47
C GLN A 626 -26.16 10.77 -27.89
N GLY A 627 -25.69 11.96 -28.28
CA GLY A 627 -26.18 13.24 -27.76
C GLY A 627 -25.63 13.62 -26.38
N GLU A 628 -24.67 12.86 -25.85
CA GLU A 628 -24.07 13.13 -24.55
C GLU A 628 -22.97 14.18 -24.66
N VAL A 629 -22.91 15.08 -23.68
CA VAL A 629 -21.95 16.18 -23.63
C VAL A 629 -20.98 15.92 -22.48
N PHE A 630 -19.68 15.94 -22.78
CA PHE A 630 -18.66 16.00 -21.73
C PHE A 630 -18.71 17.38 -21.08
N VAL A 631 -19.05 17.45 -19.79
CA VAL A 631 -19.25 18.72 -19.09
C VAL A 631 -18.02 19.11 -18.28
N ALA A 632 -17.45 18.15 -17.57
CA ALA A 632 -16.28 18.32 -16.71
C ALA A 632 -15.57 16.98 -16.55
N ASP A 633 -14.40 16.97 -15.90
CA ASP A 633 -13.63 15.73 -15.69
C ASP A 633 -14.48 14.64 -15.05
N SER A 634 -14.61 13.52 -15.78
CA SER A 634 -15.46 12.36 -15.49
C SER A 634 -16.96 12.65 -15.30
N ILE A 635 -17.45 13.82 -15.73
CA ILE A 635 -18.87 14.19 -15.72
C ILE A 635 -19.40 14.28 -17.14
N VAL A 636 -20.42 13.48 -17.42
CA VAL A 636 -21.13 13.45 -18.70
C VAL A 636 -22.57 13.85 -18.48
N ARG A 637 -23.09 14.73 -19.33
CA ARG A 637 -24.51 15.08 -19.37
C ARG A 637 -25.17 14.34 -20.52
N ASP A 638 -26.27 13.66 -20.22
CA ASP A 638 -27.07 13.00 -21.25
C ASP A 638 -27.91 14.01 -22.06
N ALA A 639 -28.62 13.50 -23.07
CA ALA A 639 -29.51 14.31 -23.90
C ALA A 639 -30.72 14.89 -23.13
N ALA A 640 -31.08 14.29 -21.98
CA ALA A 640 -32.16 14.77 -21.12
C ALA A 640 -31.70 15.88 -20.15
N GLY A 641 -30.39 16.16 -20.10
CA GLY A 641 -29.80 17.16 -19.22
C GLY A 641 -29.38 16.63 -17.84
N GLN A 642 -29.53 15.33 -17.57
CA GLN A 642 -29.06 14.69 -16.34
C GLN A 642 -27.55 14.47 -16.43
N GLU A 643 -26.86 14.83 -15.35
CA GLU A 643 -25.42 14.65 -15.25
C GLU A 643 -25.07 13.37 -14.50
N TYR A 644 -24.00 12.71 -14.96
CA TYR A 644 -23.51 11.46 -14.44
C TYR A 644 -22.01 11.53 -14.21
N ILE A 645 -21.56 10.99 -13.09
CA ILE A 645 -20.16 10.62 -12.91
C ILE A 645 -19.94 9.31 -13.66
N GLN A 646 -18.99 9.29 -14.58
CA GLN A 646 -18.56 8.10 -15.28
C GLN A 646 -17.33 7.51 -14.58
N PHE A 647 -17.43 6.28 -14.06
CA PHE A 647 -16.33 5.60 -13.38
C PHE A 647 -15.43 4.87 -14.37
N TYR A 648 -16.01 4.13 -15.32
CA TYR A 648 -15.28 3.40 -16.38
C TYR A 648 -16.04 3.44 -17.69
N LYS A 649 -15.33 3.38 -18.83
CA LYS A 649 -15.97 3.07 -20.12
C LYS A 649 -16.25 1.57 -20.18
N PRO A 650 -17.42 1.12 -20.66
CA PRO A 650 -17.67 -0.31 -20.86
C PRO A 650 -16.52 -0.98 -21.64
N GLY A 651 -15.78 -1.88 -21.00
CA GLY A 651 -14.61 -2.56 -21.58
C GLY A 651 -13.24 -2.17 -21.01
N ASP A 652 -13.12 -1.08 -20.26
CA ASP A 652 -11.89 -0.66 -19.58
C ASP A 652 -11.95 -1.01 -18.08
N GLN A 653 -11.02 -1.84 -17.59
CA GLN A 653 -10.90 -2.12 -16.16
C GLN A 653 -10.19 -0.94 -15.45
N THR A 654 -10.92 -0.21 -14.60
CA THR A 654 -10.36 0.88 -13.79
C THR A 654 -9.79 0.40 -12.46
N GLN A 655 -8.74 1.08 -11.99
CA GLN A 655 -7.90 0.71 -10.84
C GLN A 655 -8.61 0.46 -9.49
N LEU A 656 -9.84 0.94 -9.30
CA LEU A 656 -10.60 0.75 -8.05
C LEU A 656 -10.77 -0.73 -7.68
N THR A 657 -10.77 -1.63 -8.68
CA THR A 657 -11.00 -3.07 -8.50
C THR A 657 -9.78 -3.84 -7.99
N PHE A 658 -8.67 -3.20 -7.60
CA PHE A 658 -7.46 -3.92 -7.19
C PHE A 658 -7.21 -3.95 -5.68
N TYR A 659 -7.74 -2.99 -4.93
CA TYR A 659 -7.55 -2.90 -3.48
C TYR A 659 -8.90 -2.86 -2.77
N THR A 660 -9.18 -3.88 -1.96
CA THR A 660 -10.44 -4.04 -1.22
C THR A 660 -10.77 -2.83 -0.34
N VAL A 661 -9.76 -2.21 0.28
CA VAL A 661 -9.93 -1.00 1.10
C VAL A 661 -10.40 0.19 0.25
N ALA A 662 -9.75 0.43 -0.90
CA ALA A 662 -10.14 1.50 -1.81
C ALA A 662 -11.51 1.23 -2.48
N SER A 663 -11.84 -0.04 -2.75
CA SER A 663 -13.17 -0.44 -3.17
C SER A 663 -14.23 -0.12 -2.11
N SER A 664 -13.93 -0.36 -0.83
CA SER A 664 -14.80 0.00 0.29
C SER A 664 -15.01 1.52 0.37
N ASP A 665 -13.95 2.33 0.19
CA ASP A 665 -14.03 3.80 0.14
C ASP A 665 -14.97 4.32 -0.95
N ALA A 666 -14.90 3.72 -2.14
CA ALA A 666 -15.80 4.06 -3.22
C ALA A 666 -17.24 3.60 -2.92
N ALA A 667 -17.40 2.35 -2.45
CA ALA A 667 -18.69 1.77 -2.16
C ALA A 667 -19.48 2.61 -1.16
N ARG A 668 -18.87 3.00 -0.02
CA ARG A 668 -19.54 3.79 1.00
C ARG A 668 -20.09 5.12 0.47
N LEU A 669 -19.31 5.87 -0.30
CA LEU A 669 -19.75 7.16 -0.85
C LEU A 669 -20.82 7.00 -1.93
N ILE A 670 -20.68 6.00 -2.80
CA ILE A 670 -21.67 5.73 -3.85
C ILE A 670 -22.99 5.25 -3.24
N ILE A 671 -22.95 4.32 -2.30
CA ILE A 671 -24.14 3.79 -1.60
C ILE A 671 -24.86 4.94 -0.90
N LEU A 672 -24.14 5.74 -0.11
CA LEU A 672 -24.71 6.87 0.60
C LEU A 672 -25.25 7.95 -0.35
N HIS A 673 -24.58 8.21 -1.47
CA HIS A 673 -25.08 9.15 -2.46
C HIS A 673 -26.39 8.67 -3.09
N LEU A 674 -26.52 7.37 -3.38
CA LEU A 674 -27.71 6.79 -4.00
C LEU A 674 -28.88 6.61 -3.02
N HIS A 675 -28.59 6.25 -1.77
CA HIS A 675 -29.60 5.76 -0.82
C HIS A 675 -29.70 6.59 0.46
N GLY A 676 -28.71 7.41 0.77
CA GLY A 676 -28.64 8.19 2.01
C GLY A 676 -28.38 7.31 3.23
N GLY A 677 -28.65 7.83 4.42
CA GLY A 677 -28.53 7.08 5.66
C GLY A 677 -27.12 7.13 6.27
N VAL A 678 -26.71 6.03 6.90
CA VAL A 678 -25.41 5.90 7.56
C VAL A 678 -24.68 4.67 7.05
N TYR A 679 -23.39 4.83 6.76
CA TYR A 679 -22.47 3.74 6.44
C TYR A 679 -21.61 3.43 7.66
N LEU A 680 -21.39 2.15 7.93
CA LEU A 680 -20.49 1.66 8.96
C LEU A 680 -19.54 0.60 8.39
N ASP A 681 -18.30 0.57 8.88
CA ASP A 681 -17.44 -0.59 8.72
C ASP A 681 -18.01 -1.78 9.50
N ILE A 682 -17.82 -2.99 8.97
CA ILE A 682 -18.47 -4.19 9.53
C ILE A 682 -17.90 -4.59 10.90
N ASP A 683 -16.72 -4.10 11.25
CA ASP A 683 -16.05 -4.33 12.53
C ASP A 683 -16.32 -3.20 13.53
N MET A 684 -17.39 -2.46 13.31
CA MET A 684 -18.02 -1.60 14.31
C MET A 684 -18.95 -2.42 15.22
N LEU A 685 -18.96 -2.11 16.50
CA LEU A 685 -19.92 -2.60 17.47
C LEU A 685 -20.85 -1.46 17.86
N LEU A 686 -22.16 -1.60 17.61
CA LEU A 686 -23.15 -0.59 18.02
C LEU A 686 -23.48 -0.75 19.50
N LEU A 687 -23.38 0.36 20.24
CA LEU A 687 -23.56 0.41 21.70
C LEU A 687 -24.83 1.17 22.12
N ARG A 688 -25.35 2.05 21.25
CA ARG A 688 -26.50 2.92 21.53
C ARG A 688 -27.33 3.19 20.27
N ASP A 689 -28.59 3.53 20.46
CA ASP A 689 -29.51 4.00 19.42
C ASP A 689 -28.95 5.26 18.74
N MET A 690 -28.61 5.15 17.46
CA MET A 690 -28.06 6.26 16.68
C MET A 690 -29.14 7.18 16.11
N ARG A 691 -30.42 6.83 16.22
CA ARG A 691 -31.51 7.62 15.64
C ARG A 691 -31.46 9.11 16.03
N PRO A 692 -31.21 9.51 17.30
CA PRO A 692 -31.12 10.93 17.64
C PRO A 692 -30.01 11.70 16.91
N LEU A 693 -28.90 11.03 16.56
CA LEU A 693 -27.80 11.65 15.80
C LEU A 693 -28.12 11.76 14.30
N LEU A 694 -28.91 10.83 13.77
CA LEU A 694 -29.19 10.70 12.33
C LEU A 694 -30.41 11.49 11.88
N LEU A 695 -31.42 11.66 12.76
CA LEU A 695 -32.64 12.40 12.46
C LEU A 695 -32.47 13.87 12.07
N PRO A 696 -31.51 14.64 12.65
CA PRO A 696 -31.26 16.02 12.24
C PRO A 696 -30.91 16.18 10.76
N GLY A 697 -30.48 15.11 10.07
CA GLY A 697 -30.20 15.12 8.64
C GLY A 697 -28.93 15.88 8.23
N ARG A 698 -28.17 16.42 9.19
CA ARG A 698 -26.89 17.07 8.93
C ARG A 698 -25.84 16.00 8.57
N PRO A 699 -25.13 16.13 7.44
CA PRO A 699 -24.09 15.19 7.07
C PRO A 699 -22.93 15.24 8.08
N PHE A 700 -22.44 14.06 8.50
CA PHE A 700 -21.30 13.97 9.40
C PHE A 700 -20.41 12.74 9.14
N SER A 701 -19.20 12.80 9.65
CA SER A 701 -18.19 11.75 9.62
C SER A 701 -17.55 11.62 11.00
N GLU A 702 -17.02 10.45 11.30
CA GLU A 702 -16.13 10.28 12.44
C GLU A 702 -14.82 11.09 12.26
N ARG A 703 -14.25 11.59 13.36
CA ARG A 703 -12.89 12.15 13.39
C ARG A 703 -11.85 11.03 13.50
N TRP A 704 -10.73 11.22 12.82
CA TRP A 704 -9.54 10.40 13.01
C TRP A 704 -8.85 10.71 14.35
N GLY A 705 -9.05 9.87 15.36
CA GLY A 705 -8.48 10.02 16.70
C GLY A 705 -8.70 11.41 17.33
N ALA A 706 -7.74 11.85 18.15
CA ALA A 706 -7.74 13.19 18.78
C ALA A 706 -6.78 14.18 18.08
N HIS A 707 -6.63 14.05 16.76
CA HIS A 707 -5.77 14.95 16.00
C HIS A 707 -6.45 16.31 15.75
N ALA A 708 -5.70 17.39 16.03
CA ALA A 708 -6.16 18.77 15.80
C ALA A 708 -6.14 19.19 14.32
N ASP A 709 -5.52 18.40 13.43
CA ASP A 709 -5.49 18.69 12.00
C ASP A 709 -6.93 18.67 11.43
N PRO A 710 -7.39 19.78 10.82
CA PRO A 710 -8.76 19.89 10.33
C PRO A 710 -9.07 18.98 9.14
N THR A 711 -8.04 18.44 8.48
CA THR A 711 -8.17 17.59 7.28
C THR A 711 -8.42 16.12 7.59
N LEU A 712 -8.36 15.71 8.86
CA LEU A 712 -8.42 14.30 9.25
C LEU A 712 -9.85 13.85 9.57
N TYR A 713 -10.52 13.33 8.55
CA TYR A 713 -11.81 12.65 8.64
C TYR A 713 -11.58 11.13 8.59
N ASN A 714 -12.33 10.38 9.39
CA ASN A 714 -12.45 8.92 9.32
C ASN A 714 -13.78 8.54 8.67
N ASN A 715 -13.78 7.47 7.89
CA ASN A 715 -14.93 6.95 7.17
C ASN A 715 -15.37 5.55 7.60
N ALA A 716 -14.87 5.06 8.74
CA ALA A 716 -15.44 3.89 9.41
C ALA A 716 -16.91 4.13 9.78
N LEU A 717 -17.30 5.39 10.05
CA LEU A 717 -18.69 5.82 10.18
C LEU A 717 -18.93 7.15 9.46
N VAL A 718 -19.88 7.15 8.52
CA VAL A 718 -20.27 8.36 7.76
C VAL A 718 -21.78 8.38 7.54
N ALA A 719 -22.41 9.52 7.80
CA ALA A 719 -23.82 9.75 7.48
C ALA A 719 -23.94 10.86 6.42
N LEU A 720 -24.62 10.56 5.31
CA LEU A 720 -24.86 11.51 4.23
C LEU A 720 -26.31 11.40 3.75
N PRO A 721 -26.99 12.52 3.47
CA PRO A 721 -28.27 12.48 2.78
C PRO A 721 -28.11 12.06 1.32
N ALA A 722 -29.09 11.30 0.80
CA ALA A 722 -29.13 10.85 -0.58
C ALA A 722 -29.18 12.05 -1.55
N ASN A 723 -28.46 11.96 -2.66
CA ASN A 723 -28.44 12.94 -3.75
C ASN A 723 -28.24 14.40 -3.30
N SER A 724 -27.52 14.60 -2.19
CA SER A 724 -27.23 15.90 -1.61
C SER A 724 -26.07 16.62 -2.33
N SER A 725 -25.97 17.93 -2.14
CA SER A 725 -24.82 18.73 -2.58
C SER A 725 -23.50 18.20 -2.01
N MET A 726 -23.48 17.84 -0.72
CA MET A 726 -22.32 17.26 -0.04
C MET A 726 -21.91 15.90 -0.63
N SER A 727 -22.85 14.95 -0.74
CA SER A 727 -22.53 13.63 -1.31
C SER A 727 -22.05 13.74 -2.77
N SER A 728 -22.68 14.62 -3.57
CA SER A 728 -22.26 14.91 -4.94
C SER A 728 -20.85 15.51 -5.00
N TYR A 729 -20.53 16.43 -4.09
CA TYR A 729 -19.22 17.07 -3.99
C TYR A 729 -18.12 16.07 -3.61
N LEU A 730 -18.35 15.22 -2.61
CA LEU A 730 -17.39 14.17 -2.23
C LEU A 730 -17.15 13.17 -3.36
N LEU A 731 -18.23 12.75 -4.04
CA LEU A 731 -18.15 11.77 -5.13
C LEU A 731 -17.44 12.35 -6.37
N THR A 732 -17.80 13.57 -6.79
CA THR A 732 -17.13 14.26 -7.91
C THR A 732 -15.68 14.57 -7.58
N GLY A 733 -15.38 15.04 -6.37
CA GLY A 733 -14.03 15.31 -5.90
C GLY A 733 -13.13 14.07 -5.97
N GLY A 734 -13.58 12.96 -5.38
CA GLY A 734 -12.82 11.70 -5.41
C GLY A 734 -12.62 11.18 -6.84
N THR A 735 -13.62 11.32 -7.72
CA THR A 735 -13.48 10.93 -9.13
C THR A 735 -12.42 11.76 -9.86
N ARG A 736 -12.46 13.09 -9.71
CA ARG A 736 -11.52 14.02 -10.36
C ARG A 736 -10.07 13.79 -9.94
N MET A 737 -9.87 13.37 -8.70
CA MET A 737 -8.57 13.00 -8.17
C MET A 737 -8.12 11.59 -8.55
N GLY A 738 -8.75 10.94 -9.55
CA GLY A 738 -8.37 9.61 -10.01
C GLY A 738 -8.94 8.49 -9.14
N LEU A 739 -10.19 8.64 -8.71
CA LEU A 739 -10.92 7.67 -7.87
C LEU A 739 -10.32 7.53 -6.47
N MET A 740 -9.82 8.64 -5.91
CA MET A 740 -9.26 8.71 -4.56
C MET A 740 -10.36 9.10 -3.57
N TYR A 741 -11.00 8.09 -2.97
CA TYR A 741 -12.13 8.25 -2.05
C TYR A 741 -11.75 8.19 -0.56
N HIS A 742 -10.45 8.04 -0.25
CA HIS A 742 -9.99 8.03 1.13
C HIS A 742 -10.26 9.39 1.82
N PHE A 743 -10.85 9.37 3.01
CA PHE A 743 -11.39 10.57 3.64
C PHE A 743 -10.33 11.56 4.14
N MET A 744 -9.08 11.12 4.34
CA MET A 744 -7.97 12.07 4.56
C MET A 744 -7.68 12.94 3.32
N ILE A 745 -7.87 12.39 2.10
CA ILE A 745 -7.69 13.15 0.86
C ILE A 745 -8.89 14.07 0.64
N LEU A 746 -10.10 13.55 0.78
CA LEU A 746 -11.33 14.34 0.68
C LEU A 746 -11.38 15.44 1.76
N GLY A 747 -10.82 15.18 2.95
CA GLY A 747 -10.68 16.16 4.02
C GLY A 747 -9.77 17.33 3.65
N ARG A 748 -8.62 17.05 3.01
CA ARG A 748 -7.74 18.12 2.47
C ARG A 748 -8.46 18.96 1.43
N MET A 749 -9.16 18.30 0.50
CA MET A 749 -9.99 18.96 -0.51
C MET A 749 -11.01 19.89 0.16
N MET A 750 -11.86 19.36 1.05
CA MET A 750 -12.84 20.13 1.83
C MET A 750 -12.23 21.35 2.53
N VAL A 751 -11.13 21.19 3.26
CA VAL A 751 -10.50 22.29 4.00
C VAL A 751 -9.92 23.35 3.06
N SER A 752 -9.16 22.93 2.04
CA SER A 752 -8.54 23.85 1.08
C SER A 752 -9.56 24.65 0.26
N GLU A 753 -10.76 24.11 0.10
CA GLU A 753 -11.85 24.74 -0.62
C GLU A 753 -12.80 25.55 0.28
N GLY A 754 -12.54 25.60 1.59
CA GLY A 754 -13.37 26.33 2.56
C GLY A 754 -14.70 25.66 2.88
N ARG A 755 -14.82 24.34 2.68
CA ARG A 755 -16.01 23.50 2.95
C ARG A 755 -15.79 22.51 4.08
N ASN A 756 -15.10 22.96 5.13
CA ASN A 756 -14.91 22.18 6.34
C ASN A 756 -16.16 22.22 7.25
N GLU A 757 -16.09 21.50 8.36
CA GLU A 757 -17.15 21.35 9.37
C GLU A 757 -17.72 22.66 9.96
N VAL A 758 -17.04 23.80 9.81
CA VAL A 758 -17.51 25.11 10.30
C VAL A 758 -18.71 25.62 9.49
N ASN A 759 -18.77 25.27 8.20
CA ASN A 759 -19.89 25.64 7.36
C ASN A 759 -21.01 24.60 7.53
N SER A 760 -22.00 24.89 8.37
CA SER A 760 -23.10 23.96 8.66
C SER A 760 -23.99 23.62 7.46
N GLU A 761 -24.06 24.50 6.45
CA GLU A 761 -24.86 24.28 5.24
C GLU A 761 -24.14 23.46 4.16
N ARG A 762 -22.80 23.60 4.07
CA ARG A 762 -22.00 23.06 2.96
C ARG A 762 -20.84 22.18 3.37
N GLY A 763 -20.63 21.98 4.66
CA GLY A 763 -19.52 21.25 5.25
C GLY A 763 -19.94 19.88 5.78
N LEU A 764 -18.99 18.97 5.88
CA LEU A 764 -19.16 17.68 6.55
C LEU A 764 -18.79 17.87 8.02
N LEU A 765 -19.72 17.67 8.95
CA LEU A 765 -19.43 17.77 10.38
C LEU A 765 -18.50 16.62 10.82
N LYS A 766 -17.49 16.87 11.65
CA LYS A 766 -16.79 15.78 12.33
C LYS A 766 -17.32 15.60 13.74
N LEU A 767 -17.71 14.37 14.05
CA LEU A 767 -17.99 13.94 15.41
C LEU A 767 -16.76 13.25 15.98
N GLU A 768 -16.48 13.49 17.25
CA GLU A 768 -15.21 13.09 17.87
C GLU A 768 -15.10 11.59 18.09
N SER A 769 -13.89 11.03 18.20
CA SER A 769 -13.71 9.59 18.42
C SER A 769 -14.40 9.09 19.69
N ALA A 770 -14.60 9.94 20.70
CA ALA A 770 -15.39 9.60 21.90
C ALA A 770 -16.81 9.06 21.61
N PHE A 771 -17.39 9.40 20.45
CA PHE A 771 -18.73 8.97 20.07
C PHE A 771 -18.76 7.55 19.51
N PHE A 772 -17.73 7.14 18.76
CA PHE A 772 -17.76 5.94 17.92
C PHE A 772 -16.53 5.03 18.06
N ASP A 773 -15.43 5.59 18.54
CA ASP A 773 -14.17 4.89 18.80
C ASP A 773 -13.42 5.50 20.01
N PRO A 774 -13.98 5.33 21.22
CA PRO A 774 -13.44 5.90 22.46
C PRO A 774 -11.95 5.65 22.72
N PRO A 775 -11.40 4.43 22.58
CA PRO A 775 -10.02 4.18 23.01
C PRO A 775 -8.97 4.77 22.08
N TRP A 776 -9.31 5.16 20.85
CA TRP A 776 -8.32 5.56 19.86
C TRP A 776 -7.38 6.70 20.30
N PRO A 777 -7.85 7.83 20.86
CA PRO A 777 -6.95 8.85 21.36
C PRO A 777 -5.93 8.35 22.40
N ALA A 778 -6.30 7.35 23.23
CA ALA A 778 -5.38 6.76 24.19
C ALA A 778 -4.36 5.85 23.51
N MET A 779 -4.78 5.08 22.50
CA MET A 779 -3.91 4.20 21.70
C MET A 779 -2.86 5.00 20.91
N ASP A 780 -3.20 6.21 20.48
CA ASP A 780 -2.27 7.15 19.83
C ASP A 780 -1.39 7.94 20.81
N GLY A 781 -1.56 7.73 22.14
CA GLY A 781 -0.84 8.48 23.17
C GLY A 781 -1.24 9.96 23.24
N MET A 782 -2.42 10.32 22.74
CA MET A 782 -2.93 11.70 22.70
C MET A 782 -3.97 12.01 23.78
N ALA A 783 -4.58 11.00 24.40
CA ALA A 783 -5.55 11.20 25.47
C ALA A 783 -4.93 11.90 26.68
N THR A 784 -5.68 12.83 27.25
CA THR A 784 -5.35 13.54 28.49
C THR A 784 -6.38 13.21 29.56
N GLY A 785 -6.00 13.33 30.83
CA GLY A 785 -6.89 13.05 31.95
C GLY A 785 -6.87 11.57 32.37
N ARG A 786 -7.99 11.11 32.94
CA ARG A 786 -8.14 9.73 33.42
C ARG A 786 -8.36 8.76 32.26
N CYS A 787 -8.04 7.49 32.49
CA CYS A 787 -8.34 6.43 31.52
C CYS A 787 -9.86 6.25 31.33
N LEU A 788 -10.23 5.57 30.26
CA LEU A 788 -11.61 5.13 30.02
C LEU A 788 -11.95 3.91 30.89
N VAL A 789 -13.23 3.55 30.91
CA VAL A 789 -13.70 2.27 31.45
C VAL A 789 -14.30 1.48 30.30
N PRO A 790 -13.75 0.30 29.95
CA PRO A 790 -12.47 -0.23 30.44
C PRO A 790 -11.24 0.58 29.99
N CYS A 791 -10.16 0.48 30.75
CA CYS A 791 -8.87 1.07 30.37
C CYS A 791 -8.08 0.11 29.47
N LEU A 792 -8.23 0.24 28.15
CA LEU A 792 -7.52 -0.58 27.17
C LEU A 792 -6.17 0.06 26.78
N LYS A 793 -5.11 -0.74 26.63
CA LYS A 793 -3.75 -0.29 26.25
C LYS A 793 -3.30 -0.78 24.87
N SER A 794 -3.97 -1.80 24.34
CA SER A 794 -3.77 -2.33 23.01
C SER A 794 -5.11 -2.63 22.35
N TRP A 795 -5.17 -2.49 21.02
CA TRP A 795 -6.31 -2.94 20.20
C TRP A 795 -6.69 -4.40 20.43
N SER A 796 -5.71 -5.23 20.83
CA SER A 796 -5.93 -6.65 21.09
C SER A 796 -6.58 -6.95 22.44
N ASP A 797 -6.60 -6.01 23.39
CA ASP A 797 -7.00 -6.28 24.77
C ASP A 797 -8.49 -6.61 24.89
N VAL A 798 -9.33 -6.04 24.04
CA VAL A 798 -10.77 -6.31 24.03
C VAL A 798 -11.11 -7.79 23.78
N PHE A 799 -10.20 -8.52 23.11
CA PHE A 799 -10.34 -9.94 22.77
C PHE A 799 -9.77 -10.88 23.85
N LYS A 800 -9.10 -10.36 24.89
CA LYS A 800 -8.42 -11.18 25.90
C LYS A 800 -9.21 -11.34 27.18
N ALA A 801 -9.18 -12.54 27.76
CA ALA A 801 -9.75 -12.83 29.07
C ALA A 801 -9.00 -12.07 30.18
N ARG A 802 -7.67 -11.97 30.05
CA ARG A 802 -6.80 -11.28 31.01
C ARG A 802 -6.17 -10.06 30.35
N ILE A 803 -6.50 -8.89 30.87
CA ILE A 803 -5.90 -7.60 30.50
C ILE A 803 -4.98 -7.18 31.67
N SER A 804 -4.16 -6.15 31.47
CA SER A 804 -3.32 -5.57 32.52
C SER A 804 -4.12 -5.21 33.78
N GLY A 805 -3.45 -5.22 34.94
CA GLY A 805 -4.10 -4.99 36.24
C GLY A 805 -4.71 -3.60 36.44
N ASP A 806 -4.49 -2.66 35.50
CA ASP A 806 -5.04 -1.31 35.50
C ASP A 806 -6.32 -1.16 34.66
N GLU A 807 -6.91 -2.25 34.15
CA GLU A 807 -8.18 -2.25 33.40
C GLU A 807 -9.28 -1.42 34.08
N TRP A 808 -9.38 -1.53 35.40
CA TRP A 808 -10.39 -0.86 36.23
C TRP A 808 -9.86 0.39 36.95
N SER A 809 -8.66 0.86 36.59
CA SER A 809 -8.00 2.00 37.26
C SER A 809 -8.81 3.30 37.25
N ALA A 810 -9.74 3.42 36.31
CA ALA A 810 -10.59 4.59 36.15
C ALA A 810 -12.08 4.34 36.50
N TYR A 811 -12.42 3.21 37.12
CA TYR A 811 -13.77 2.93 37.58
C TYR A 811 -13.94 3.30 39.05
N ASP A 812 -14.91 4.17 39.35
CA ASP A 812 -15.17 4.70 40.70
C ASP A 812 -16.37 4.03 41.39
N GLY A 813 -17.07 3.13 40.69
CA GLY A 813 -18.26 2.44 41.20
C GLY A 813 -17.94 1.18 42.00
N GLU A 814 -18.99 0.55 42.55
CA GLU A 814 -18.86 -0.79 43.12
C GLU A 814 -18.66 -1.81 41.99
N MET A 815 -17.67 -2.69 42.15
CA MET A 815 -17.41 -3.74 41.18
C MET A 815 -18.53 -4.78 41.23
N ALA A 816 -18.97 -5.24 40.05
CA ALA A 816 -19.83 -6.40 39.96
C ALA A 816 -19.17 -7.63 40.59
N ALA A 817 -19.99 -8.59 41.02
CA ALA A 817 -19.49 -9.88 41.50
C ALA A 817 -18.64 -10.55 40.41
N VAL A 818 -17.57 -11.24 40.83
CA VAL A 818 -16.71 -11.98 39.91
C VAL A 818 -17.52 -13.15 39.35
N SER A 819 -17.71 -13.17 38.04
CA SER A 819 -18.39 -14.25 37.33
C SER A 819 -17.62 -15.57 37.41
N GLU A 820 -18.26 -16.68 37.06
CA GLU A 820 -17.64 -18.01 36.99
C GLU A 820 -16.37 -18.05 36.12
N HIS A 821 -16.22 -17.10 35.19
CA HIS A 821 -15.06 -16.95 34.30
C HIS A 821 -13.94 -16.07 34.88
N GLY A 822 -14.01 -15.71 36.16
CA GLY A 822 -12.92 -15.05 36.89
C GLY A 822 -12.74 -13.57 36.57
N ASN A 823 -13.77 -12.90 36.03
CA ASN A 823 -13.77 -11.44 35.83
C ASN A 823 -15.12 -10.82 36.22
N ASN A 824 -15.12 -9.51 36.43
CA ASN A 824 -16.25 -8.67 36.87
C ASN A 824 -16.72 -7.71 35.75
N ARG A 825 -16.53 -8.10 34.49
CA ARG A 825 -16.91 -7.31 33.32
C ARG A 825 -18.40 -7.37 33.08
N THR A 826 -19.01 -6.23 32.78
CA THR A 826 -20.43 -6.09 32.47
C THR A 826 -20.61 -5.12 31.30
N MET A 827 -21.65 -5.32 30.48
CA MET A 827 -21.91 -4.41 29.35
C MET A 827 -22.14 -2.95 29.79
N GLU A 828 -22.65 -2.73 31.00
CA GLU A 828 -22.80 -1.40 31.60
C GLU A 828 -21.48 -0.62 31.65
N ASN A 829 -20.37 -1.32 31.84
CA ASN A 829 -19.06 -0.72 32.02
C ASN A 829 -18.29 -0.57 30.71
N PHE A 830 -18.81 -1.05 29.57
CA PHE A 830 -18.10 -1.00 28.31
C PHE A 830 -18.32 0.35 27.60
N PHE A 831 -17.40 1.30 27.80
CA PHE A 831 -17.40 2.64 27.19
C PHE A 831 -18.76 3.36 27.29
N ARG A 832 -19.39 3.28 28.46
CA ARG A 832 -20.73 3.79 28.73
C ARG A 832 -20.88 5.24 28.27
N GLY A 833 -21.78 5.48 27.31
CA GLY A 833 -22.05 6.79 26.73
C GLY A 833 -21.77 6.88 25.24
N ALA A 834 -20.81 6.10 24.74
CA ALA A 834 -20.49 6.00 23.32
C ALA A 834 -21.64 5.34 22.53
N TRP A 835 -21.76 5.70 21.25
CA TRP A 835 -22.71 5.10 20.31
C TRP A 835 -22.16 3.87 19.63
N ALA A 836 -20.85 3.79 19.45
CA ALA A 836 -20.22 2.64 18.85
C ALA A 836 -18.78 2.43 19.38
N TYR A 837 -18.19 1.31 18.99
CA TYR A 837 -16.79 0.97 19.22
C TYR A 837 -16.20 0.32 17.95
N HIS A 838 -15.00 0.72 17.54
CA HIS A 838 -14.33 0.21 16.34
C HIS A 838 -13.24 -0.80 16.69
N MET A 839 -13.21 -1.95 16.01
CA MET A 839 -12.26 -3.05 16.29
C MET A 839 -10.96 -3.01 15.46
N HIS A 840 -10.75 -1.99 14.63
CA HIS A 840 -9.51 -1.72 13.86
C HIS A 840 -8.93 -2.90 13.09
N ASN A 841 -9.74 -3.53 12.22
CA ASN A 841 -9.25 -4.50 11.24
C ASN A 841 -8.49 -5.69 11.86
N GLN A 842 -8.77 -6.04 13.12
CA GLN A 842 -8.17 -7.18 13.81
C GLN A 842 -8.76 -8.51 13.29
N TRP A 843 -8.73 -8.73 11.98
CA TRP A 843 -9.48 -9.79 11.26
C TRP A 843 -9.12 -11.21 11.71
N ASN A 844 -7.88 -11.43 12.12
CA ASN A 844 -7.37 -12.73 12.55
C ASN A 844 -7.50 -12.97 14.07
N ALA A 845 -7.97 -12.00 14.85
CA ALA A 845 -8.14 -12.19 16.28
C ALA A 845 -9.24 -13.22 16.59
N VAL A 846 -9.05 -14.03 17.62
CA VAL A 846 -10.11 -14.86 18.19
C VAL A 846 -10.34 -14.33 19.59
N TYR A 847 -11.60 -14.13 19.98
CA TYR A 847 -11.89 -13.63 21.31
C TYR A 847 -11.88 -14.79 22.31
N GLU A 848 -11.24 -14.57 23.45
CA GLU A 848 -11.13 -15.54 24.53
C GLU A 848 -12.39 -15.53 25.40
N GLN A 849 -12.69 -16.66 26.03
CA GLN A 849 -13.72 -16.71 27.06
C GLN A 849 -13.33 -15.82 28.25
N GLY A 850 -14.24 -14.96 28.66
CA GLY A 850 -14.06 -13.91 29.66
C GLY A 850 -13.63 -12.56 29.07
N SER A 851 -13.34 -12.48 27.77
CA SER A 851 -13.03 -11.20 27.09
C SER A 851 -14.22 -10.23 27.07
N TRP A 852 -13.97 -8.94 26.77
CA TRP A 852 -15.04 -7.96 26.59
C TRP A 852 -15.99 -8.35 25.45
N ILE A 853 -15.45 -8.83 24.33
CA ILE A 853 -16.24 -9.31 23.20
C ILE A 853 -17.13 -10.49 23.61
N ASP A 854 -16.61 -11.43 24.40
CA ASP A 854 -17.36 -12.58 24.90
C ASP A 854 -18.49 -12.16 25.87
N VAL A 855 -18.23 -11.18 26.74
CA VAL A 855 -19.27 -10.60 27.63
C VAL A 855 -20.40 -9.97 26.82
N ILE A 856 -20.06 -9.21 25.78
CA ILE A 856 -21.04 -8.60 24.86
C ILE A 856 -21.82 -9.67 24.10
N ALA A 857 -21.13 -10.67 23.55
CA ALA A 857 -21.73 -11.77 22.82
C ALA A 857 -22.75 -12.53 23.69
N ARG A 858 -22.41 -12.83 24.94
CA ARG A 858 -23.34 -13.44 25.89
C ARG A 858 -24.54 -12.55 26.22
N GLY A 859 -24.33 -11.24 26.38
CA GLY A 859 -25.43 -10.30 26.61
C GLY A 859 -26.42 -10.29 25.45
N HIS A 860 -25.92 -10.28 24.21
CA HIS A 860 -26.74 -10.42 23.01
C HIS A 860 -27.51 -11.75 23.00
N ASP A 861 -26.85 -12.88 23.26
CA ASP A 861 -27.50 -14.20 23.26
C ASP A 861 -28.60 -14.31 24.33
N ARG A 862 -28.41 -13.69 25.51
CA ARG A 862 -29.47 -13.58 26.53
C ARG A 862 -30.67 -12.79 26.05
N PHE A 863 -30.44 -11.66 25.37
CA PHE A 863 -31.53 -10.88 24.79
C PHE A 863 -32.31 -11.68 23.75
N PHE A 864 -31.62 -12.31 22.79
CA PHE A 864 -32.28 -13.07 21.72
C PHE A 864 -32.93 -14.37 22.19
N SER A 865 -32.49 -14.93 23.32
CA SER A 865 -33.15 -16.07 23.96
C SER A 865 -34.35 -15.69 24.83
N GLY A 866 -34.58 -14.40 25.05
CA GLY A 866 -35.61 -13.88 25.96
C GLY A 866 -35.26 -14.03 27.45
N ALA A 867 -34.06 -14.51 27.78
CA ALA A 867 -33.56 -14.65 29.14
C ALA A 867 -33.17 -13.32 29.78
N GLY A 868 -32.92 -12.29 28.97
CA GLY A 868 -32.58 -10.93 29.39
C GLY A 868 -33.29 -9.85 28.56
N THR A 869 -32.93 -8.60 28.81
CA THR A 869 -33.36 -7.45 28.00
C THR A 869 -32.19 -6.90 27.19
N ASN A 870 -32.45 -5.97 26.27
CA ASN A 870 -31.38 -5.14 25.72
C ASN A 870 -30.95 -4.03 26.69
N ALA A 871 -30.01 -3.20 26.25
CA ALA A 871 -29.48 -2.06 27.00
C ALA A 871 -30.56 -1.06 27.50
N TYR A 872 -31.76 -1.08 26.89
CA TYR A 872 -32.88 -0.20 27.19
C TYR A 872 -34.00 -0.84 28.03
N GLY A 873 -33.81 -2.09 28.46
CA GLY A 873 -34.84 -2.84 29.18
C GLY A 873 -35.93 -3.45 28.30
N GLU A 874 -35.76 -3.45 26.98
CA GLU A 874 -36.71 -4.02 26.04
C GLU A 874 -36.48 -5.53 25.90
N LYS A 875 -37.57 -6.31 25.78
CA LYS A 875 -37.49 -7.76 25.54
C LYS A 875 -37.52 -8.07 24.05
N TRP A 876 -36.80 -9.12 23.66
CA TRP A 876 -36.85 -9.63 22.30
C TRP A 876 -38.23 -10.23 22.02
N THR A 877 -38.85 -9.81 20.91
CA THR A 877 -40.18 -10.27 20.46
C THR A 877 -40.13 -10.98 19.10
N GLY A 878 -38.96 -11.03 18.47
CA GLY A 878 -38.75 -11.71 17.19
C GLY A 878 -38.53 -13.22 17.32
N LYS A 879 -38.21 -13.89 16.21
CA LYS A 879 -37.83 -15.31 16.21
C LYS A 879 -36.56 -15.54 17.03
N LEU A 880 -36.49 -16.66 17.73
CA LEU A 880 -35.31 -17.06 18.52
C LEU A 880 -34.08 -17.12 17.59
N LEU A 881 -33.00 -16.43 17.96
CA LEU A 881 -31.72 -16.55 17.27
C LEU A 881 -30.82 -17.53 18.00
N SER A 882 -30.11 -18.37 17.23
CA SER A 882 -29.10 -19.26 17.80
C SER A 882 -27.97 -18.45 18.47
N GLN A 883 -27.36 -19.05 19.48
CA GLN A 883 -26.17 -18.52 20.13
C GLN A 883 -25.03 -18.30 19.12
N TYR A 884 -24.02 -17.51 19.50
CA TYR A 884 -22.80 -17.40 18.72
C TYR A 884 -22.23 -18.79 18.48
N GLY A 885 -21.92 -19.11 17.22
CA GLY A 885 -21.22 -20.35 16.91
C GLY A 885 -19.82 -20.25 17.51
N THR A 886 -19.43 -21.20 18.34
CA THR A 886 -18.02 -21.41 18.66
C THR A 886 -17.33 -21.84 17.37
N GLU A 887 -16.73 -20.89 16.65
CA GLU A 887 -15.75 -21.22 15.62
C GLU A 887 -14.57 -21.89 16.34
N SER A 888 -14.49 -23.22 16.23
CA SER A 888 -13.41 -24.06 16.74
C SER A 888 -12.13 -23.89 15.92
#